data_AF-A0A973ITS6-F1
#
_entry.id   AF-A0A973ITS6-F1
#
_cell.length_a   1.000
_cell.length_b   1.000
_cell.length_c   1.000
_cell.angle_alpha   90.00
_cell.angle_beta   90.00
_cell.angle_gamma   90.00
#
_symmetry.space_group_name_H-M   'P 1'
#
loop_
_entity.id
_entity.type
_entity.pdbx_description
1 polymer ?
#
loop_
_entity_poly.entity_id
_entity_poly.type
_entity_poly.pdbx_seq_one_letter_code
_entity_poly.pdbx_strand_id
1 'polypeptide(L)'
;MKPLSFEENEILFGRDSTAGIVAVEPAGEDSMRLFIRTGNGLKILDEPFSPFILLEKEDLLDGFRKPYSIRHLSSNNALADLALFTRWTDCIRARDHLRKTTGKTSTSPQAPYLFLSDPVHQHLLLTGKTLFKGMAYSDIRRLAIDIETGCAPGYEFSNPSREEDRILSIALMDNHGFEEVLFGSDMTEKEMIEALGNRILQLDPDVIEGHNIFNFDLEYIVARARRHRVKLAWGRDGSEPKLRRSRFTVAERIIDYTRMDIFGRHIVDTLFLLQYYDMAARELESYGLKAAAQHFGLSEDDRTYVDTSSVQWIFENQPEVLKKYNLDDARETLALSRLLGYPFFLQARIFPYSYQNILIRGNATKINALFMREYLARNTSIPLPSGREEFEGGYTDVFVQGVVKNIVHCDVASLYPSVMLAFHLQPSSDSLGIFLPLLRDLRSFRLNAKQLAREASDPHEHDYYEALQQTFKVLINSFYGYLGTTMHHFSDTSLAAEVTRIGRELIRRMIDRLRREGAVPVEVDTDGIYFVPPPGLNTAEQAAALVARVSETLPEGIRLEMDGTYAAMFSYKRKNYALLDETGQMIIKGSGLRSRGMEKYLREFLSSMLRLLLEGKGHDIQRLYHEYVQKLENHNMDIAQLAKTETLSESEETYRQKVKSRKRNRSAIHELAIASGREYRAGDQISYYVTGKGKSVRVYDNCRFASGYDPKNPDENVEYYKAKLLDLLKKFEEFLPNKISNEKQ
;
A
#
# COMPACT_ATOMS: atom_id res chain seq x y z
N MET A 1 -18.13 -10.00 19.10
CA MET A 1 -18.22 -10.40 17.68
C MET A 1 -18.47 -11.91 17.61
N LYS A 2 -19.43 -12.38 16.81
CA LYS A 2 -19.63 -13.83 16.60
C LYS A 2 -18.47 -14.39 15.76
N PRO A 3 -17.87 -15.54 16.11
CA PRO A 3 -16.89 -16.19 15.25
C PRO A 3 -17.57 -16.57 13.94
N LEU A 4 -16.96 -16.17 12.82
CA LEU A 4 -17.41 -16.58 11.50
C LEU A 4 -17.06 -18.06 11.33
N SER A 5 -17.99 -18.89 10.84
CA SER A 5 -17.80 -20.34 10.55
C SER A 5 -16.67 -20.67 9.56
N PHE A 6 -15.92 -19.66 9.15
CA PHE A 6 -14.84 -19.67 8.19
C PHE A 6 -13.52 -20.21 8.77
N GLU A 7 -13.33 -20.11 10.09
CA GLU A 7 -12.06 -20.45 10.76
C GLU A 7 -11.75 -21.96 10.81
N GLU A 8 -12.72 -22.81 10.49
CA GLU A 8 -12.58 -24.27 10.41
C GLU A 8 -11.93 -24.73 9.08
N ASN A 9 -11.76 -23.84 8.10
CA ASN A 9 -11.15 -24.18 6.83
C ASN A 9 -9.63 -24.37 6.98
N GLU A 10 -9.19 -25.62 7.14
CA GLU A 10 -7.78 -25.96 7.35
C GLU A 10 -6.85 -25.54 6.20
N ILE A 11 -7.35 -25.48 4.96
CA ILE A 11 -6.53 -25.01 3.82
C ILE A 11 -6.21 -23.53 4.02
N LEU A 12 -7.20 -22.73 4.43
CA LEU A 12 -7.03 -21.31 4.69
C LEU A 12 -6.29 -21.01 5.98
N PHE A 13 -6.65 -21.64 7.10
CA PHE A 13 -6.13 -21.31 8.42
C PHE A 13 -4.96 -22.18 8.88
N GLY A 14 -4.53 -23.13 8.03
CA GLY A 14 -3.51 -24.11 8.37
C GLY A 14 -4.06 -25.25 9.24
N ARG A 15 -3.46 -26.43 9.11
CA ARG A 15 -3.91 -27.67 9.76
C ARG A 15 -3.52 -27.78 11.24
N ASP A 16 -2.51 -27.03 11.67
CA ASP A 16 -2.08 -27.05 13.07
C ASP A 16 -3.05 -26.22 13.92
N SER A 17 -3.57 -26.82 14.99
CA SER A 17 -4.59 -26.23 15.84
C SER A 17 -4.03 -25.33 16.96
N THR A 18 -2.71 -25.13 17.03
CA THR A 18 -2.08 -24.33 18.09
C THR A 18 -2.59 -22.89 18.05
N ALA A 19 -3.38 -22.52 19.06
CA ALA A 19 -3.93 -21.19 19.23
C ALA A 19 -2.97 -20.27 20.01
N GLY A 20 -3.18 -18.96 19.91
CA GLY A 20 -2.49 -17.97 20.73
C GLY A 20 -1.05 -17.65 20.30
N ILE A 21 -0.55 -18.18 19.18
CA ILE A 21 0.81 -17.88 18.70
C ILE A 21 0.87 -16.39 18.31
N VAL A 22 1.66 -15.60 19.04
CA VAL A 22 1.84 -14.16 18.79
C VAL A 22 3.13 -13.85 18.04
N ALA A 23 4.14 -14.73 18.13
CA ALA A 23 5.38 -14.63 17.37
C ALA A 23 6.06 -16.00 17.29
N VAL A 24 6.89 -16.18 16.24
CA VAL A 24 7.75 -17.34 16.05
C VAL A 24 9.13 -16.85 15.66
N GLU A 25 10.16 -17.36 16.32
CA GLU A 25 11.55 -16.92 16.12
C GLU A 25 12.52 -18.10 16.09
N PRO A 26 13.64 -18.03 15.33
CA PRO A 26 14.70 -19.02 15.44
C PRO A 26 15.32 -19.04 16.85
N ALA A 27 15.37 -20.21 17.48
CA ALA A 27 16.10 -20.45 18.71
C ALA A 27 17.30 -21.35 18.42
N GLY A 28 18.44 -20.72 18.13
CA GLY A 28 19.62 -21.45 17.65
C GLY A 28 19.49 -21.90 16.19
N GLU A 29 20.01 -23.08 15.88
CA GLU A 29 20.16 -23.56 14.50
C GLU A 29 19.12 -24.60 14.08
N ASP A 30 18.47 -25.26 15.04
CA ASP A 30 17.67 -26.47 14.90
C ASP A 30 16.34 -26.43 15.68
N SER A 31 15.98 -25.27 16.23
CA SER A 31 14.69 -25.08 16.91
C SER A 31 14.04 -23.73 16.60
N MET A 32 12.72 -23.69 16.73
CA MET A 32 11.89 -22.50 16.64
C MET A 32 11.23 -22.24 17.98
N ARG A 33 11.33 -21.01 18.46
CA ARG A 33 10.67 -20.51 19.65
C ARG A 33 9.33 -19.91 19.29
N LEU A 34 8.28 -20.49 19.83
CA LEU A 34 6.91 -19.99 19.76
C LEU A 34 6.63 -19.17 21.02
N PHE A 35 6.13 -17.97 20.82
CA PHE A 35 5.55 -17.15 21.86
C PHE A 35 4.04 -17.31 21.78
N ILE A 36 3.44 -17.90 22.82
CA ILE A 36 2.02 -18.23 22.88
C ILE A 36 1.37 -17.43 24.00
N ARG A 37 0.38 -16.59 23.68
CA ARG A 37 -0.38 -15.84 24.67
C ARG A 37 -1.51 -16.71 25.23
N THR A 38 -1.59 -16.80 26.55
CA THR A 38 -2.65 -17.53 27.26
C THR A 38 -3.20 -16.65 28.39
N GLY A 39 -4.39 -16.09 28.20
CA GLY A 39 -4.94 -15.09 29.11
C GLY A 39 -3.97 -13.90 29.28
N ASN A 40 -3.56 -13.63 30.51
CA ASN A 40 -2.67 -12.50 30.83
C ASN A 40 -1.16 -12.85 30.74
N GLY A 41 -0.79 -14.07 30.37
CA GLY A 41 0.61 -14.54 30.37
C GLY A 41 1.15 -14.86 28.98
N LEU A 42 2.48 -14.98 28.88
CA LEU A 42 3.18 -15.50 27.71
C LEU A 42 3.81 -16.85 28.05
N LYS A 43 3.42 -17.90 27.33
CA LYS A 43 4.07 -19.20 27.33
C LYS A 43 5.10 -19.24 26.21
N ILE A 44 6.31 -19.70 26.52
CA ILE A 44 7.38 -19.92 25.55
C ILE A 44 7.50 -21.43 25.31
N LEU A 45 7.53 -21.83 24.05
CA LEU A 45 7.71 -23.22 23.64
C LEU A 45 8.75 -23.28 22.52
N ASP A 46 9.82 -24.04 22.73
CA ASP A 46 10.79 -24.34 21.67
C ASP A 46 10.40 -25.68 21.02
N GLU A 47 10.27 -25.70 19.70
CA GLU A 47 9.98 -26.91 18.94
C GLU A 47 11.02 -27.16 17.84
N PRO A 48 11.22 -28.42 17.40
CA PRO A 48 12.23 -28.74 16.39
C PRO A 48 12.02 -27.97 15.08
N PHE A 49 13.10 -27.45 14.53
CA PHE A 49 13.14 -26.81 13.22
C PHE A 49 13.80 -27.76 12.22
N SER A 50 13.09 -28.06 11.13
CA SER A 50 13.63 -28.80 10.00
C SER A 50 13.75 -27.87 8.79
N PRO A 51 14.85 -27.12 8.65
CA PRO A 51 15.10 -26.36 7.44
C PRO A 51 15.00 -27.23 6.20
N PHE A 52 14.54 -26.66 5.09
CA PHE A 52 14.38 -27.41 3.86
C PHE A 52 14.77 -26.65 2.59
N ILE A 53 15.06 -27.43 1.55
CA ILE A 53 15.18 -26.99 0.16
C ILE A 53 14.35 -27.94 -0.69
N LEU A 54 13.52 -27.38 -1.58
CA LEU A 54 12.85 -28.16 -2.62
C LEU A 54 13.78 -28.28 -3.83
N LEU A 55 13.88 -29.45 -4.41
CA LEU A 55 14.78 -29.80 -5.51
C LEU A 55 13.97 -30.41 -6.64
N GLU A 56 14.40 -30.21 -7.88
CA GLU A 56 13.88 -31.03 -8.99
C GLU A 56 14.22 -32.51 -8.82
N LYS A 57 15.41 -32.79 -8.27
CA LYS A 57 15.93 -34.14 -8.07
C LYS A 57 17.04 -34.16 -7.01
N GLU A 58 17.17 -35.27 -6.29
CA GLU A 58 18.18 -35.49 -5.23
C GLU A 58 19.62 -35.33 -5.72
N ASP A 59 19.95 -35.74 -6.95
CA ASP A 59 21.31 -35.72 -7.50
C ASP A 59 21.95 -34.32 -7.57
N LEU A 60 21.14 -33.26 -7.43
CA LEU A 60 21.63 -31.88 -7.30
C LEU A 60 22.47 -31.66 -6.03
N LEU A 61 22.38 -32.55 -5.04
CA LEU A 61 23.19 -32.57 -3.83
C LEU A 61 24.37 -33.55 -3.89
N ASP A 62 24.69 -34.09 -5.06
CA ASP A 62 25.87 -34.94 -5.23
C ASP A 62 27.15 -34.19 -4.84
N GLY A 63 27.94 -34.81 -3.95
CA GLY A 63 29.14 -34.20 -3.38
C GLY A 63 28.88 -33.21 -2.24
N PHE A 64 27.63 -32.95 -1.84
CA PHE A 64 27.32 -32.24 -0.60
C PHE A 64 27.46 -33.16 0.62
N ARG A 65 28.07 -32.66 1.69
CA ARG A 65 28.35 -33.44 2.91
C ARG A 65 27.07 -33.64 3.74
N LYS A 66 26.76 -34.91 4.07
CA LYS A 66 25.70 -35.31 5.02
C LYS A 66 25.96 -34.76 6.45
N PRO A 67 24.92 -34.60 7.31
CA PRO A 67 23.58 -35.17 7.19
C PRO A 67 22.52 -34.25 6.55
N TYR A 68 21.71 -34.85 5.68
CA TYR A 68 20.41 -34.38 5.24
C TYR A 68 19.55 -35.62 4.94
N SER A 69 18.23 -35.47 4.93
CA SER A 69 17.31 -36.51 4.46
C SER A 69 16.51 -36.00 3.26
N ILE A 70 16.05 -36.91 2.41
CA ILE A 70 15.26 -36.60 1.23
C ILE A 70 13.88 -37.21 1.42
N ARG A 71 12.86 -36.42 1.13
CA ARG A 71 11.48 -36.88 1.02
C ARG A 71 11.00 -36.66 -0.42
N HIS A 72 10.74 -37.74 -1.13
CA HIS A 72 10.14 -37.67 -2.46
C HIS A 72 8.66 -37.29 -2.35
N LEU A 73 8.24 -36.32 -3.15
CA LEU A 73 6.89 -35.76 -3.15
C LEU A 73 6.07 -36.39 -4.29
N SER A 74 4.76 -36.53 -4.10
CA SER A 74 3.85 -37.10 -5.09
C SER A 74 3.48 -36.11 -6.19
N SER A 75 3.03 -36.62 -7.35
CA SER A 75 2.71 -35.91 -8.61
C SER A 75 3.92 -35.65 -9.52
N ASN A 76 3.67 -35.04 -10.69
CA ASN A 76 4.65 -34.87 -11.77
C ASN A 76 5.15 -33.41 -11.87
N ASN A 77 4.97 -32.61 -10.83
CA ASN A 77 5.48 -31.24 -10.83
C ASN A 77 7.01 -31.24 -10.65
N ALA A 78 7.66 -30.21 -11.16
CA ALA A 78 9.12 -30.16 -11.29
C ALA A 78 9.88 -30.34 -9.97
N LEU A 79 9.51 -29.63 -8.89
CA LEU A 79 10.19 -29.74 -7.60
C LEU A 79 9.69 -30.98 -6.83
N ALA A 80 10.24 -32.13 -7.18
CA ALA A 80 9.82 -33.45 -6.73
C ALA A 80 10.45 -33.90 -5.41
N ASP A 81 11.57 -33.32 -4.99
CA ASP A 81 12.29 -33.74 -3.78
C ASP A 81 12.34 -32.64 -2.72
N LEU A 82 12.08 -33.01 -1.46
CA LEU A 82 12.21 -32.14 -0.30
C LEU A 82 13.44 -32.58 0.52
N ALA A 83 14.53 -31.82 0.42
CA ALA A 83 15.72 -32.01 1.24
C ALA A 83 15.54 -31.34 2.59
N LEU A 84 15.61 -32.14 3.66
CA LEU A 84 15.47 -31.71 5.05
C LEU A 84 16.84 -31.72 5.74
N PHE A 85 17.13 -30.65 6.45
CA PHE A 85 18.37 -30.44 7.19
C PHE A 85 18.07 -30.36 8.69
N THR A 86 19.07 -30.66 9.51
CA THR A 86 18.96 -30.49 10.97
C THR A 86 19.27 -29.06 11.39
N ARG A 87 20.18 -28.39 10.69
CA ARG A 87 20.68 -27.05 11.07
C ARG A 87 20.49 -26.05 9.94
N TRP A 88 20.11 -24.83 10.30
CA TRP A 88 19.95 -23.72 9.36
C TRP A 88 21.23 -23.46 8.55
N THR A 89 22.38 -23.43 9.22
CA THR A 89 23.70 -23.30 8.58
C THR A 89 24.00 -24.38 7.53
N ASP A 90 23.56 -25.63 7.73
CA ASP A 90 23.76 -26.69 6.74
C ASP A 90 22.84 -26.50 5.53
N CYS A 91 21.60 -26.05 5.74
CA CYS A 91 20.69 -25.65 4.66
C CYS A 91 21.24 -24.48 3.84
N ILE A 92 21.82 -23.46 4.49
CA ILE A 92 22.51 -22.35 3.80
C ILE A 92 23.69 -22.85 2.95
N ARG A 93 24.51 -23.76 3.50
CA ARG A 93 25.63 -24.37 2.77
C ARG A 93 25.14 -25.20 1.57
N ALA A 94 24.03 -25.92 1.72
CA ALA A 94 23.41 -26.66 0.63
C ALA A 94 22.92 -25.71 -0.48
N ARG A 95 22.29 -24.59 -0.14
CA ARG A 95 21.95 -23.54 -1.12
C ARG A 95 23.19 -23.02 -1.86
N ASP A 96 24.30 -22.77 -1.15
CA ASP A 96 25.54 -22.30 -1.78
C ASP A 96 26.19 -23.37 -2.65
N HIS A 97 26.09 -24.65 -2.27
CA HIS A 97 26.48 -25.78 -3.10
C HIS A 97 25.62 -25.83 -4.37
N LEU A 98 24.29 -25.80 -4.24
CA LEU A 98 23.35 -25.79 -5.38
C LEU A 98 23.62 -24.63 -6.33
N ARG A 99 23.94 -23.43 -5.80
CA ARG A 99 24.33 -22.28 -6.63
C ARG A 99 25.59 -22.58 -7.46
N LYS A 100 26.59 -23.23 -6.87
CA LYS A 100 27.84 -23.60 -7.56
C LYS A 100 27.61 -24.70 -8.59
N THR A 101 26.84 -25.73 -8.23
CA THR A 101 26.59 -26.90 -9.09
C THR A 101 25.69 -26.56 -10.28
N THR A 102 24.68 -25.71 -10.08
CA THR A 102 23.69 -25.36 -11.13
C THR A 102 24.01 -24.07 -11.89
N GLY A 103 24.88 -23.22 -11.33
CA GLY A 103 25.13 -21.87 -11.84
C GLY A 103 23.96 -20.89 -11.67
N LYS A 104 22.87 -21.28 -10.99
CA LYS A 104 21.68 -20.45 -10.76
C LYS A 104 21.64 -19.96 -9.31
N THR A 105 21.16 -18.74 -9.08
CA THR A 105 20.90 -18.26 -7.71
C THR A 105 19.52 -18.71 -7.24
N SER A 106 19.29 -18.75 -5.93
CA SER A 106 17.98 -19.10 -5.35
C SER A 106 16.85 -18.12 -5.68
N THR A 107 17.17 -16.97 -6.26
CA THR A 107 16.21 -15.97 -6.73
C THR A 107 15.90 -16.10 -8.23
N SER A 108 16.59 -17.01 -8.93
CA SER A 108 16.34 -17.25 -10.34
C SER A 108 15.04 -18.05 -10.51
N PRO A 109 14.09 -17.62 -11.37
CA PRO A 109 12.86 -18.38 -11.63
C PRO A 109 13.12 -19.76 -12.25
N GLN A 110 14.28 -19.95 -12.88
CA GLN A 110 14.70 -21.19 -13.54
C GLN A 110 15.69 -21.99 -12.69
N ALA A 111 15.87 -21.66 -11.41
CA ALA A 111 16.67 -22.49 -10.53
C ALA A 111 15.99 -23.86 -10.39
N PRO A 112 16.72 -24.98 -10.54
CA PRO A 112 16.15 -26.33 -10.36
C PRO A 112 15.94 -26.69 -8.87
N TYR A 113 15.81 -25.66 -8.03
CA TYR A 113 15.66 -25.75 -6.60
C TYR A 113 15.01 -24.47 -6.06
N LEU A 114 14.28 -24.59 -4.95
CA LEU A 114 13.69 -23.46 -4.24
C LEU A 114 14.24 -23.41 -2.81
N PHE A 115 14.92 -22.30 -2.49
CA PHE A 115 15.37 -21.97 -1.14
C PHE A 115 14.64 -20.73 -0.63
N LEU A 116 13.93 -20.88 0.48
CA LEU A 116 13.26 -19.79 1.18
C LEU A 116 14.21 -19.22 2.25
N SER A 117 14.60 -17.95 2.13
CA SER A 117 15.61 -17.35 3.02
C SER A 117 15.12 -17.00 4.42
N ASP A 118 13.81 -17.02 4.64
CA ASP A 118 13.18 -16.73 5.93
C ASP A 118 12.88 -18.06 6.65
N PRO A 119 13.61 -18.40 7.72
CA PRO A 119 13.45 -19.67 8.41
C PRO A 119 12.10 -19.74 9.16
N VAL A 120 11.53 -18.61 9.59
CA VAL A 120 10.18 -18.57 10.19
C VAL A 120 9.14 -18.94 9.15
N HIS A 121 9.26 -18.40 7.92
CA HIS A 121 8.38 -18.80 6.81
C HIS A 121 8.51 -20.29 6.47
N GLN A 122 9.72 -20.85 6.44
CA GLN A 122 9.91 -22.30 6.24
C GLN A 122 9.19 -23.12 7.31
N HIS A 123 9.35 -22.72 8.56
CA HIS A 123 8.74 -23.41 9.68
C HIS A 123 7.20 -23.37 9.61
N LEU A 124 6.60 -22.19 9.40
CA LEU A 124 5.15 -22.04 9.29
C LEU A 124 4.57 -22.78 8.07
N LEU A 125 5.32 -22.87 6.97
CA LEU A 125 4.93 -23.69 5.81
C LEU A 125 4.88 -25.18 6.12
N LEU A 126 5.92 -25.72 6.78
CA LEU A 126 6.01 -27.17 7.05
C LEU A 126 5.07 -27.62 8.17
N THR A 127 4.95 -26.84 9.23
CA THR A 127 4.10 -27.21 10.37
C THR A 127 2.62 -26.92 10.10
N GLY A 128 2.34 -26.00 9.17
CA GLY A 128 0.99 -25.52 8.94
C GLY A 128 0.48 -24.57 10.04
N LYS A 129 1.35 -24.11 10.94
CA LYS A 129 1.03 -23.10 11.95
C LYS A 129 0.81 -21.72 11.33
N THR A 130 -0.05 -20.94 11.97
CA THR A 130 -0.29 -19.52 11.66
C THR A 130 -0.33 -18.72 12.95
N LEU A 131 -0.23 -17.39 12.83
CA LEU A 131 -0.28 -16.52 14.00
C LEU A 131 -1.73 -16.22 14.37
N PHE A 132 -1.96 -15.93 15.64
CA PHE A 132 -3.21 -15.42 16.20
C PHE A 132 -4.46 -16.32 16.01
N LYS A 133 -4.28 -17.61 15.71
CA LYS A 133 -5.39 -18.56 15.70
C LYS A 133 -6.09 -18.56 17.08
N GLY A 134 -7.42 -18.52 17.08
CA GLY A 134 -8.23 -18.49 18.30
C GLY A 134 -8.16 -17.20 19.12
N MET A 135 -7.55 -16.13 18.59
CA MET A 135 -7.50 -14.82 19.26
C MET A 135 -8.48 -13.84 18.60
N ALA A 136 -8.99 -12.90 19.40
CA ALA A 136 -9.53 -11.64 18.91
C ALA A 136 -8.40 -10.62 18.72
N TYR A 137 -8.63 -9.59 17.90
CA TYR A 137 -7.60 -8.57 17.68
C TYR A 137 -7.29 -7.76 18.95
N SER A 138 -8.28 -7.62 19.85
CA SER A 138 -8.10 -7.03 21.18
C SER A 138 -7.22 -7.84 22.13
N ASP A 139 -6.99 -9.13 21.85
CA ASP A 139 -6.19 -10.01 22.70
C ASP A 139 -4.68 -9.83 22.44
N ILE A 140 -4.32 -9.21 21.32
CA ILE A 140 -2.94 -8.83 21.02
C ILE A 140 -2.60 -7.61 21.87
N ARG A 141 -1.48 -7.69 22.59
CA ARG A 141 -0.94 -6.53 23.29
C ARG A 141 -0.24 -5.60 22.30
N ARG A 142 -0.81 -4.42 22.09
CA ARG A 142 -0.35 -3.40 21.16
C ARG A 142 0.12 -2.18 21.96
N LEU A 143 1.28 -1.64 21.61
CA LEU A 143 1.85 -0.44 22.22
C LEU A 143 2.15 0.57 21.11
N ALA A 144 1.44 1.70 21.11
CA ALA A 144 1.80 2.84 20.28
C ALA A 144 2.96 3.61 20.91
N ILE A 145 3.88 4.04 20.06
CA ILE A 145 5.02 4.89 20.39
C ILE A 145 5.02 6.06 19.41
N ASP A 146 5.18 7.27 19.94
CA ASP A 146 5.38 8.49 19.17
C ASP A 146 6.43 9.36 19.87
N ILE A 147 7.27 10.06 19.09
CA ILE A 147 8.30 10.96 19.62
C ILE A 147 8.14 12.39 19.11
N GLU A 148 8.47 13.34 19.98
CA GLU A 148 8.66 14.73 19.59
C GLU A 148 10.12 15.14 19.74
N THR A 149 10.63 15.86 18.74
CA THR A 149 12.05 16.17 18.61
C THR A 149 12.28 17.67 18.49
N GLY A 150 13.36 18.16 19.09
CA GLY A 150 13.82 19.53 18.87
C GLY A 150 14.35 19.70 17.45
N CYS A 151 14.27 20.93 16.94
CA CYS A 151 14.87 21.31 15.66
C CYS A 151 15.76 22.53 15.88
N ALA A 152 17.05 22.40 15.56
CA ALA A 152 17.99 23.51 15.66
C ALA A 152 17.56 24.72 14.80
N PRO A 153 17.85 25.96 15.26
CA PRO A 153 17.54 27.17 14.49
C PRO A 153 18.12 27.13 13.08
N GLY A 154 17.34 27.58 12.09
CA GLY A 154 17.74 27.62 10.68
C GLY A 154 17.44 26.34 9.87
N TYR A 155 16.78 25.36 10.48
CA TYR A 155 16.35 24.12 9.83
C TYR A 155 14.84 23.91 9.90
N GLU A 156 14.29 23.28 8.87
CA GLU A 156 12.84 23.01 8.73
C GLU A 156 12.43 21.65 9.31
N PHE A 157 13.38 20.71 9.43
CA PHE A 157 13.15 19.35 9.90
C PHE A 157 14.28 18.92 10.83
N SER A 158 13.95 18.15 11.88
CA SER A 158 14.91 17.60 12.82
C SER A 158 15.79 16.51 12.18
N ASN A 159 17.00 16.33 12.71
CA ASN A 159 17.96 15.33 12.25
C ASN A 159 18.67 14.71 13.46
N PRO A 160 18.55 13.38 13.67
CA PRO A 160 19.08 12.74 14.86
C PRO A 160 20.61 12.76 14.97
N SER A 161 21.32 13.03 13.87
CA SER A 161 22.77 13.22 13.86
C SER A 161 23.19 14.55 14.50
N ARG A 162 22.33 15.58 14.50
CA ARG A 162 22.61 16.87 15.14
C ARG A 162 22.53 16.76 16.65
N GLU A 163 23.40 17.47 17.35
CA GLU A 163 23.48 17.36 18.81
C GLU A 163 22.25 17.96 19.49
N GLU A 164 21.87 19.12 18.99
CA GLU A 164 20.80 20.01 19.46
C GLU A 164 19.41 19.41 19.25
N ASP A 165 19.24 18.59 18.21
CA ASP A 165 17.97 17.97 17.86
C ASP A 165 17.73 16.71 18.70
N ARG A 166 17.47 16.94 19.98
CA ARG A 166 17.21 15.90 20.97
C ARG A 166 15.77 15.39 20.85
N ILE A 167 15.55 14.14 21.26
CA ILE A 167 14.21 13.68 21.64
C ILE A 167 13.78 14.49 22.87
N LEU A 168 12.64 15.15 22.78
CA LEU A 168 12.05 16.00 23.82
C LEU A 168 10.96 15.27 24.60
N SER A 169 10.21 14.40 23.93
CA SER A 169 9.24 13.52 24.59
C SER A 169 9.00 12.22 23.83
N ILE A 170 8.57 11.18 24.55
CA ILE A 170 8.18 9.88 24.02
C ILE A 170 6.84 9.51 24.64
N ALA A 171 5.77 9.45 23.85
CA ALA A 171 4.47 8.95 24.31
C ALA A 171 4.38 7.44 24.16
N LEU A 172 3.72 6.82 25.12
CA LEU A 172 3.45 5.39 25.18
C LEU A 172 1.98 5.19 25.51
N MET A 173 1.28 4.46 24.65
CA MET A 173 -0.11 4.08 24.90
C MET A 173 -0.37 2.63 24.51
N ASP A 174 -1.02 1.86 25.38
CA ASP A 174 -1.41 0.48 25.05
C ASP A 174 -2.92 0.33 24.79
N ASN A 175 -3.31 -0.79 24.20
CA ASN A 175 -4.73 -1.10 23.94
C ASN A 175 -5.50 -1.61 25.17
N HIS A 176 -4.94 -1.48 26.38
CA HIS A 176 -5.50 -1.90 27.66
C HIS A 176 -5.57 -0.75 28.69
N GLY A 177 -5.32 0.49 28.27
CA GLY A 177 -5.51 1.70 29.08
C GLY A 177 -4.25 2.23 29.77
N PHE A 178 -3.06 1.74 29.43
CA PHE A 178 -1.80 2.36 29.84
C PHE A 178 -1.52 3.60 28.98
N GLU A 179 -1.18 4.72 29.64
CA GLU A 179 -0.75 5.98 29.02
C GLU A 179 0.43 6.56 29.82
N GLU A 180 1.52 6.93 29.16
CA GLU A 180 2.68 7.59 29.78
C GLU A 180 3.39 8.49 28.77
N VAL A 181 3.94 9.62 29.24
CA VAL A 181 4.90 10.43 28.45
C VAL A 181 6.22 10.49 29.21
N LEU A 182 7.27 9.96 28.60
CA LEU A 182 8.65 10.18 29.05
C LEU A 182 9.07 11.56 28.53
N PHE A 183 9.45 12.47 29.41
CA PHE A 183 9.59 13.89 29.05
C PHE A 183 10.97 14.46 29.41
N GLY A 184 11.55 15.23 28.48
CA GLY A 184 12.94 15.69 28.56
C GLY A 184 13.23 16.73 29.65
N SER A 185 12.19 17.31 30.26
CA SER A 185 12.32 18.17 31.45
C SER A 185 12.48 17.35 32.73
N ASP A 186 11.92 16.13 32.75
CA ASP A 186 11.89 15.26 33.93
C ASP A 186 13.10 14.29 33.96
N MET A 187 13.70 14.04 32.79
CA MET A 187 14.82 13.11 32.64
C MET A 187 15.69 13.47 31.43
N THR A 188 16.96 13.08 31.47
CA THR A 188 17.88 13.25 30.33
C THR A 188 17.41 12.42 29.14
N GLU A 189 17.86 12.79 27.93
CA GLU A 189 17.52 12.01 26.72
C GLU A 189 17.99 10.56 26.81
N LYS A 190 19.14 10.31 27.47
CA LYS A 190 19.63 8.97 27.74
C LYS A 190 18.64 8.19 28.62
N GLU A 191 18.21 8.78 29.73
CA GLU A 191 17.26 8.17 30.66
C GLU A 191 15.90 7.92 30.01
N MET A 192 15.43 8.80 29.11
CA MET A 192 14.21 8.54 28.32
C MET A 192 14.32 7.28 27.47
N ILE A 193 15.45 7.10 26.76
CA ILE A 193 15.65 5.93 25.90
C ILE A 193 15.78 4.64 26.74
N GLU A 194 16.44 4.71 27.90
CA GLU A 194 16.52 3.60 28.85
C GLU A 194 15.14 3.26 29.44
N ALA A 195 14.38 4.28 29.85
CA ALA A 195 13.01 4.12 30.35
C ALA A 195 12.08 3.52 29.30
N LEU A 196 12.17 3.96 28.04
CA LEU A 196 11.42 3.37 26.93
C LEU A 196 11.69 1.86 26.81
N GLY A 197 12.96 1.45 26.84
CA GLY A 197 13.33 0.03 26.82
C GLY A 197 12.73 -0.74 27.99
N ASN A 198 12.78 -0.17 29.19
CA ASN A 198 12.18 -0.78 30.39
C ASN A 198 10.66 -0.93 30.26
N ARG A 199 9.96 0.06 29.71
CA ARG A 199 8.51 0.00 29.49
C ARG A 199 8.12 -1.04 28.45
N ILE A 200 8.86 -1.16 27.35
CA ILE A 200 8.63 -2.23 26.37
C ILE A 200 8.76 -3.62 27.02
N LEU A 201 9.76 -3.82 27.89
CA LEU A 201 9.91 -5.09 28.60
C LEU A 201 8.79 -5.34 29.63
N GLN A 202 8.38 -4.30 30.36
CA GLN A 202 7.36 -4.39 31.41
C GLN A 202 5.95 -4.63 30.84
N LEU A 203 5.57 -3.89 29.79
CA LEU A 203 4.26 -4.00 29.14
C LEU A 203 4.15 -5.27 28.29
N ASP A 204 5.28 -5.80 27.83
CA ASP A 204 5.38 -6.97 26.96
C ASP A 204 4.44 -6.92 25.72
N PRO A 205 4.52 -5.87 24.88
CA PRO A 205 3.69 -5.80 23.69
C PRO A 205 4.05 -6.89 22.68
N ASP A 206 3.03 -7.53 22.11
CA ASP A 206 3.18 -8.41 20.95
C ASP A 206 3.46 -7.58 19.68
N VAL A 207 2.87 -6.37 19.60
CA VAL A 207 2.99 -5.45 18.48
C VAL A 207 3.34 -4.04 18.97
N ILE A 208 4.35 -3.43 18.38
CA ILE A 208 4.68 -2.01 18.54
C ILE A 208 4.15 -1.26 17.32
N GLU A 209 3.44 -0.15 17.55
CA GLU A 209 2.73 0.61 16.54
C GLU A 209 3.18 2.08 16.55
N GLY A 210 3.10 2.75 15.41
CA GLY A 210 3.45 4.16 15.28
C GLY A 210 3.04 4.67 13.90
N HIS A 211 3.09 5.99 13.69
CA HIS A 211 2.76 6.60 12.40
C HIS A 211 4.02 7.10 11.70
N ASN A 212 4.38 6.50 10.57
CA ASN A 212 5.69 6.69 9.93
C ASN A 212 6.87 6.21 10.81
N ILE A 213 6.59 5.28 11.71
CA ILE A 213 7.49 4.82 12.78
C ILE A 213 8.83 4.27 12.24
N PHE A 214 8.84 3.66 11.05
CA PHE A 214 10.06 3.11 10.46
C PHE A 214 11.00 4.16 9.91
N ASN A 215 10.47 5.27 9.40
CA ASN A 215 11.25 6.30 8.69
C ASN A 215 11.46 7.55 9.53
N PHE A 216 10.93 7.58 10.75
CA PHE A 216 11.13 8.66 11.69
C PHE A 216 11.52 8.11 13.07
N ASP A 217 10.56 7.70 13.89
CA ASP A 217 10.72 7.40 15.31
C ASP A 217 11.83 6.40 15.60
N LEU A 218 11.80 5.22 14.96
CA LEU A 218 12.78 4.16 15.22
C LEU A 218 14.17 4.53 14.70
N GLU A 219 14.27 5.20 13.56
CA GLU A 219 15.56 5.68 13.06
C GLU A 219 16.15 6.74 14.00
N TYR A 220 15.31 7.64 14.51
CA TYR A 220 15.69 8.65 15.47
C TYR A 220 16.19 8.03 16.77
N ILE A 221 15.37 7.16 17.39
CA ILE A 221 15.70 6.47 18.64
C ILE A 221 16.99 5.67 18.50
N VAL A 222 17.18 4.92 17.41
CA VAL A 222 18.42 4.16 17.16
C VAL A 222 19.64 5.07 17.09
N ALA A 223 19.55 6.17 16.36
CA ALA A 223 20.66 7.11 16.22
C ALA A 223 21.00 7.79 17.56
N ARG A 224 19.99 8.20 18.33
CA ARG A 224 20.19 8.80 19.66
C ARG A 224 20.69 7.80 20.70
N ALA A 225 20.19 6.55 20.67
CA ALA A 225 20.68 5.48 21.53
C ALA A 225 22.18 5.21 21.30
N ARG A 226 22.61 5.17 20.03
CA ARG A 226 24.04 5.06 19.68
C ARG A 226 24.86 6.23 20.20
N ARG A 227 24.37 7.47 20.05
CA ARG A 227 25.03 8.68 20.56
C ARG A 227 25.25 8.59 22.08
N HIS A 228 24.21 8.14 22.80
CA HIS A 228 24.22 8.03 24.27
C HIS A 228 24.77 6.71 24.80
N ARG A 229 25.22 5.81 23.91
CA ARG A 229 25.72 4.46 24.24
C ARG A 229 24.71 3.63 25.04
N VAL A 230 23.42 3.77 24.72
CA VAL A 230 22.32 2.99 25.30
C VAL A 230 22.09 1.75 24.43
N LYS A 231 22.04 0.58 25.08
CA LYS A 231 21.70 -0.68 24.43
C LYS A 231 20.18 -0.82 24.34
N LEU A 232 19.62 -0.97 23.14
CA LEU A 232 18.17 -1.16 22.94
C LEU A 232 17.78 -2.63 23.15
N ALA A 233 17.81 -3.14 24.38
CA ALA A 233 17.51 -4.55 24.69
C ALA A 233 16.00 -4.88 24.63
N TRP A 234 15.35 -4.65 23.48
CA TRP A 234 13.89 -4.72 23.33
C TRP A 234 13.34 -6.11 22.99
N GLY A 235 14.21 -7.03 22.55
CA GLY A 235 13.84 -8.41 22.29
C GLY A 235 13.35 -9.12 23.57
N ARG A 236 12.42 -10.06 23.44
CA ARG A 236 11.95 -10.89 24.57
C ARG A 236 13.05 -11.76 25.18
N ASP A 237 14.15 -11.97 24.46
CA ASP A 237 15.37 -12.63 24.93
C ASP A 237 16.45 -11.64 25.41
N GLY A 238 16.15 -10.34 25.47
CA GLY A 238 17.10 -9.26 25.78
C GLY A 238 18.03 -8.88 24.62
N SER A 239 17.81 -9.41 23.42
CA SER A 239 18.58 -9.04 22.23
C SER A 239 18.24 -7.62 21.73
N GLU A 240 19.19 -7.02 21.02
CA GLU A 240 18.95 -5.75 20.32
C GLU A 240 18.19 -5.99 19.00
N PRO A 241 17.34 -5.04 18.58
CA PRO A 241 16.69 -5.09 17.29
C PRO A 241 17.66 -5.23 16.13
N LYS A 242 17.31 -6.05 15.14
CA LYS A 242 18.07 -6.18 13.90
C LYS A 242 17.56 -5.17 12.88
N LEU A 243 18.48 -4.38 12.32
CA LEU A 243 18.17 -3.36 11.34
C LEU A 243 18.59 -3.79 9.94
N ARG A 244 17.73 -3.56 8.95
CA ARG A 244 18.06 -3.79 7.54
C ARG A 244 17.25 -2.89 6.63
N ARG A 245 17.84 -2.50 5.50
CA ARG A 245 17.08 -1.82 4.45
C ARG A 245 16.03 -2.77 3.88
N SER A 246 14.83 -2.26 3.74
CA SER A 246 13.68 -2.97 3.19
C SER A 246 12.93 -2.04 2.26
N ARG A 247 12.07 -2.62 1.44
CA ARG A 247 11.16 -1.89 0.59
C ARG A 247 9.83 -2.60 0.57
N PHE A 248 8.76 -1.85 0.42
CA PHE A 248 7.45 -2.41 0.08
C PHE A 248 6.83 -1.63 -1.07
N THR A 249 5.91 -2.27 -1.77
CA THR A 249 5.28 -1.73 -2.96
C THR A 249 3.79 -1.61 -2.72
N VAL A 250 3.25 -0.41 -2.93
CA VAL A 250 1.81 -0.14 -2.87
C VAL A 250 1.42 0.57 -4.16
N ALA A 251 0.52 -0.05 -4.92
CA ALA A 251 0.21 0.36 -6.29
C ALA A 251 1.49 0.53 -7.12
N GLU A 252 1.73 1.73 -7.66
CA GLU A 252 2.91 2.05 -8.48
C GLU A 252 4.09 2.59 -7.65
N ARG A 253 3.93 2.73 -6.32
CA ARG A 253 4.94 3.33 -5.45
C ARG A 253 5.81 2.25 -4.83
N ILE A 254 7.11 2.50 -4.82
CA ILE A 254 8.08 1.74 -4.03
C ILE A 254 8.51 2.64 -2.88
N ILE A 255 8.36 2.15 -1.66
CA ILE A 255 8.73 2.87 -0.45
C ILE A 255 9.86 2.12 0.21
N ASP A 256 11.00 2.78 0.30
CA ASP A 256 12.16 2.30 1.04
C ASP A 256 12.01 2.70 2.51
N TYR A 257 12.43 1.79 3.39
CA TYR A 257 12.43 2.04 4.83
C TYR A 257 13.49 1.20 5.53
N THR A 258 13.89 1.62 6.73
CA THR A 258 14.75 0.81 7.60
C THR A 258 13.87 -0.11 8.43
N ARG A 259 13.80 -1.37 8.02
CA ARG A 259 13.08 -2.38 8.79
C ARG A 259 13.84 -2.69 10.06
N MET A 260 13.12 -2.65 11.18
CA MET A 260 13.54 -3.16 12.47
C MET A 260 12.80 -4.46 12.77
N ASP A 261 13.55 -5.51 13.10
CA ASP A 261 13.03 -6.81 13.55
C ASP A 261 13.39 -6.97 15.04
N ILE A 262 12.39 -7.07 15.92
CA ILE A 262 12.55 -7.21 17.38
C ILE A 262 12.18 -8.64 17.78
N PHE A 263 13.10 -9.36 18.42
CA PHE A 263 12.91 -10.78 18.73
C PHE A 263 11.65 -11.04 19.56
N GLY A 264 10.70 -11.77 18.97
CA GLY A 264 9.45 -12.16 19.61
C GLY A 264 8.36 -11.08 19.60
N ARG A 265 8.55 -9.99 18.84
CA ARG A 265 7.58 -8.88 18.69
C ARG A 265 7.42 -8.50 17.21
N HIS A 266 6.37 -7.76 16.90
CA HIS A 266 6.13 -7.23 15.56
C HIS A 266 6.05 -5.70 15.58
N ILE A 267 6.36 -5.06 14.46
CA ILE A 267 6.19 -3.62 14.28
C ILE A 267 5.19 -3.37 13.16
N VAL A 268 4.21 -2.50 13.41
CA VAL A 268 3.22 -2.05 12.45
C VAL A 268 3.31 -0.54 12.31
N ASP A 269 3.38 -0.08 11.05
CA ASP A 269 3.38 1.34 10.72
C ASP A 269 2.02 1.73 10.14
N THR A 270 1.31 2.62 10.81
CA THR A 270 -0.04 3.05 10.40
C THR A 270 -0.02 3.85 9.09
N LEU A 271 1.12 4.45 8.72
CA LEU A 271 1.29 5.07 7.41
C LEU A 271 1.17 4.03 6.29
N PHE A 272 1.70 2.81 6.50
CA PHE A 272 1.61 1.75 5.51
C PHE A 272 0.17 1.25 5.39
N LEU A 273 -0.53 1.12 6.52
CA LEU A 273 -1.95 0.75 6.55
C LEU A 273 -2.82 1.75 5.78
N LEU A 274 -2.61 3.06 5.98
CA LEU A 274 -3.30 4.12 5.24
C LEU A 274 -3.07 4.05 3.74
N GLN A 275 -1.83 3.79 3.32
CA GLN A 275 -1.51 3.68 1.91
C GLN A 275 -2.18 2.47 1.26
N TYR A 276 -2.30 1.35 1.98
CA TYR A 276 -3.07 0.20 1.51
C TYR A 276 -4.57 0.49 1.42
N TYR A 277 -5.14 1.18 2.40
CA TYR A 277 -6.53 1.62 2.36
C TYR A 277 -6.81 2.51 1.14
N ASP A 278 -6.00 3.55 0.97
CA ASP A 278 -6.20 4.57 -0.08
C ASP A 278 -5.91 4.05 -1.49
N MET A 279 -5.23 2.91 -1.63
CA MET A 279 -5.13 2.20 -2.91
C MET A 279 -6.51 1.89 -3.50
N ALA A 280 -7.44 1.47 -2.63
CA ALA A 280 -8.81 1.12 -3.00
C ALA A 280 -9.74 2.34 -2.93
N ALA A 281 -9.74 3.07 -1.80
CA ALA A 281 -10.64 4.19 -1.57
C ALA A 281 -10.35 5.39 -2.49
N ARG A 282 -9.07 5.78 -2.63
CA ARG A 282 -8.61 6.94 -3.43
C ARG A 282 -9.24 8.28 -3.00
N GLU A 283 -9.45 8.42 -1.70
CA GLU A 283 -10.16 9.53 -1.06
C GLU A 283 -9.26 10.39 -0.18
N LEU A 284 -8.06 9.92 0.19
CA LEU A 284 -7.17 10.66 1.08
C LEU A 284 -6.41 11.77 0.34
N GLU A 285 -6.49 12.99 0.86
CA GLU A 285 -5.71 14.14 0.39
C GLU A 285 -4.30 14.17 0.98
N SER A 286 -4.15 13.69 2.22
CA SER A 286 -2.91 13.60 2.98
C SER A 286 -2.82 12.24 3.69
N TYR A 287 -1.60 11.76 3.92
CA TYR A 287 -1.36 10.56 4.72
C TYR A 287 -0.82 10.88 6.12
N GLY A 288 -0.74 12.15 6.53
CA GLY A 288 -0.34 12.51 7.88
C GLY A 288 -1.39 12.10 8.91
N LEU A 289 -0.94 11.71 10.10
CA LEU A 289 -1.78 11.16 11.18
C LEU A 289 -3.02 12.01 11.45
N LYS A 290 -2.85 13.33 11.64
CA LYS A 290 -3.93 14.25 12.00
C LYS A 290 -5.02 14.30 10.92
N ALA A 291 -4.61 14.39 9.66
CA ALA A 291 -5.53 14.39 8.52
C ALA A 291 -6.27 13.05 8.38
N ALA A 292 -5.56 11.93 8.64
CA ALA A 292 -6.17 10.61 8.66
C ALA A 292 -7.17 10.45 9.82
N ALA A 293 -6.80 10.87 11.02
CA ALA A 293 -7.68 10.81 12.20
C ALA A 293 -8.96 11.62 12.00
N GLN A 294 -8.86 12.84 11.45
CA GLN A 294 -10.02 13.64 11.06
C GLN A 294 -10.88 12.96 9.98
N HIS A 295 -10.26 12.40 8.94
CA HIS A 295 -10.97 11.71 7.86
C HIS A 295 -11.83 10.54 8.37
N PHE A 296 -11.31 9.79 9.33
CA PHE A 296 -12.01 8.64 9.93
C PHE A 296 -12.82 8.98 11.19
N GLY A 297 -12.90 10.26 11.60
CA GLY A 297 -13.58 10.66 12.82
C GLY A 297 -12.99 10.06 14.10
N LEU A 298 -11.67 9.84 14.12
CA LEU A 298 -10.94 9.25 15.26
C LEU A 298 -10.37 10.31 16.22
N SER A 299 -10.38 11.58 15.84
CA SER A 299 -9.93 12.68 16.70
C SER A 299 -11.00 13.02 17.74
N GLU A 300 -10.57 13.19 18.99
CA GLU A 300 -11.44 13.65 20.08
C GLU A 300 -11.75 15.16 19.95
N ASP A 301 -12.89 15.60 20.51
CA ASP A 301 -13.34 17.00 20.43
C ASP A 301 -12.32 17.98 21.04
N ASP A 302 -11.56 17.55 22.05
CA ASP A 302 -10.56 18.35 22.75
C ASP A 302 -9.13 18.14 22.23
N ARG A 303 -8.94 17.54 21.04
CA ARG A 303 -7.63 17.28 20.42
C ARG A 303 -6.72 18.51 20.36
N THR A 304 -5.50 18.36 20.88
CA THR A 304 -4.48 19.43 20.85
C THR A 304 -3.82 19.51 19.48
N TYR A 305 -3.56 20.70 18.93
CA TYR A 305 -2.79 20.88 17.69
C TYR A 305 -1.55 21.73 17.94
N VAL A 306 -0.40 21.27 17.45
CA VAL A 306 0.89 21.94 17.58
C VAL A 306 1.50 22.14 16.19
N ASP A 307 1.98 23.35 15.92
CA ASP A 307 2.80 23.63 14.75
C ASP A 307 4.24 23.10 14.96
N THR A 308 4.75 22.33 14.01
CA THR A 308 6.06 21.67 14.10
C THR A 308 7.20 22.67 14.33
N SER A 309 7.11 23.89 13.79
CA SER A 309 8.14 24.93 13.98
C SER A 309 8.17 25.47 15.42
N SER A 310 7.11 25.25 16.19
CA SER A 310 6.94 25.75 17.55
C SER A 310 7.22 24.70 18.63
N VAL A 311 7.52 23.45 18.27
CA VAL A 311 7.71 22.33 19.21
C VAL A 311 8.75 22.66 20.29
N GLN A 312 9.91 23.22 19.90
CA GLN A 312 10.95 23.62 20.86
C GLN A 312 10.46 24.68 21.85
N TRP A 313 9.73 25.68 21.37
CA TRP A 313 9.20 26.75 22.22
C TRP A 313 8.12 26.21 23.18
N ILE A 314 7.24 25.34 22.70
CA ILE A 314 6.18 24.71 23.51
C ILE A 314 6.81 23.78 24.56
N PHE A 315 7.85 23.03 24.22
CA PHE A 315 8.60 22.23 25.19
C PHE A 315 9.10 23.07 26.37
N GLU A 316 9.66 24.25 26.09
CA GLU A 316 10.24 25.14 27.11
C GLU A 316 9.19 25.91 27.91
N ASN A 317 8.08 26.31 27.29
CA ASN A 317 7.14 27.29 27.86
C ASN A 317 5.76 26.70 28.19
N GLN A 318 5.38 25.58 27.57
CA GLN A 318 4.06 24.94 27.68
C GLN A 318 4.18 23.40 27.70
N PRO A 319 4.94 22.79 28.64
CA PRO A 319 5.26 21.36 28.61
C PRO A 319 4.02 20.45 28.67
N GLU A 320 2.99 20.83 29.43
CA GLU A 320 1.75 20.06 29.52
C GLU A 320 0.95 20.03 28.21
N VAL A 321 1.06 21.09 27.39
CA VAL A 321 0.47 21.11 26.04
C VAL A 321 1.19 20.10 25.14
N LEU A 322 2.53 20.05 25.20
CA LEU A 322 3.31 19.08 24.42
C LEU A 322 3.05 17.64 24.87
N LYS A 323 2.95 17.39 26.19
CA LYS A 323 2.60 16.06 26.72
C LYS A 323 1.24 15.59 26.23
N LYS A 324 0.21 16.46 26.32
CA LYS A 324 -1.13 16.14 25.81
C LYS A 324 -1.12 15.89 24.30
N TYR A 325 -0.44 16.75 23.54
CA TYR A 325 -0.32 16.62 22.09
C TYR A 325 0.32 15.29 21.68
N ASN A 326 1.41 14.88 22.33
CA ASN A 326 2.09 13.61 22.04
C ASN A 326 1.23 12.38 22.45
N LEU A 327 0.51 12.45 23.58
CA LEU A 327 -0.47 11.40 23.92
C LEU A 327 -1.61 11.30 22.93
N ASP A 328 -2.14 12.43 22.45
CA ASP A 328 -3.19 12.45 21.44
C ASP A 328 -2.69 11.78 20.13
N ASP A 329 -1.41 11.95 19.76
CA ASP A 329 -0.78 11.26 18.62
C ASP A 329 -0.67 9.74 18.82
N ALA A 330 -0.25 9.29 20.01
CA ALA A 330 -0.24 7.85 20.34
C ALA A 330 -1.66 7.24 20.34
N ARG A 331 -2.66 7.99 20.82
CA ARG A 331 -4.08 7.57 20.84
C ARG A 331 -4.65 7.43 19.44
N GLU A 332 -4.47 8.43 18.59
CA GLU A 332 -4.89 8.40 17.19
C GLU A 332 -4.20 7.27 16.42
N THR A 333 -2.93 7.00 16.71
CA THR A 333 -2.19 5.86 16.15
C THR A 333 -2.83 4.53 16.52
N LEU A 334 -3.16 4.29 17.79
CA LEU A 334 -3.81 3.04 18.22
C LEU A 334 -5.20 2.87 17.60
N ALA A 335 -5.96 3.96 17.51
CA ALA A 335 -7.30 3.97 16.91
C ALA A 335 -7.23 3.65 15.41
N LEU A 336 -6.29 4.27 14.70
CA LEU A 336 -6.07 4.03 13.28
C LEU A 336 -5.58 2.61 13.01
N SER A 337 -4.65 2.09 13.83
CA SER A 337 -4.23 0.69 13.75
C SER A 337 -5.39 -0.27 14.05
N ARG A 338 -6.26 0.06 15.02
CA ARG A 338 -7.44 -0.75 15.32
C ARG A 338 -8.35 -0.91 14.10
N LEU A 339 -8.60 0.18 13.39
CA LEU A 339 -9.44 0.23 12.20
C LEU A 339 -8.80 -0.50 11.01
N LEU A 340 -7.58 -0.11 10.64
CA LEU A 340 -6.95 -0.56 9.39
C LEU A 340 -6.07 -1.80 9.53
N GLY A 341 -5.66 -2.15 10.75
CA GLY A 341 -4.81 -3.31 11.04
C GLY A 341 -5.59 -4.63 11.12
N TYR A 342 -6.89 -4.58 11.46
CA TYR A 342 -7.71 -5.78 11.63
C TYR A 342 -7.71 -6.74 10.41
N PRO A 343 -7.84 -6.25 9.16
CA PRO A 343 -7.80 -7.15 8.00
C PRO A 343 -6.44 -7.84 7.82
N PHE A 344 -5.33 -7.21 8.23
CA PHE A 344 -4.00 -7.81 8.20
C PHE A 344 -3.81 -8.81 9.34
N PHE A 345 -4.42 -8.56 10.50
CA PHE A 345 -4.50 -9.52 11.60
C PHE A 345 -5.17 -10.82 11.13
N LEU A 346 -6.32 -10.75 10.43
CA LEU A 346 -6.95 -11.93 9.86
C LEU A 346 -6.06 -12.63 8.82
N GLN A 347 -5.36 -11.87 7.99
CA GLN A 347 -4.43 -12.45 7.03
C GLN A 347 -3.27 -13.18 7.72
N ALA A 348 -2.80 -12.75 8.89
CA ALA A 348 -1.78 -13.46 9.67
C ALA A 348 -2.27 -14.81 10.22
N ARG A 349 -3.59 -14.96 10.38
CA ARG A 349 -4.26 -16.22 10.75
C ARG A 349 -4.38 -17.18 9.57
N ILE A 350 -4.35 -16.65 8.35
CA ILE A 350 -4.50 -17.40 7.09
C ILE A 350 -3.14 -17.79 6.53
N PHE A 351 -2.24 -16.83 6.35
CA PHE A 351 -0.99 -17.05 5.62
C PHE A 351 0.17 -17.42 6.55
N PRO A 352 1.10 -18.28 6.10
CA PRO A 352 2.24 -18.75 6.90
C PRO A 352 3.37 -17.71 7.00
N TYR A 353 3.06 -16.50 7.47
CA TYR A 353 4.02 -15.42 7.66
C TYR A 353 3.89 -14.79 9.05
N SER A 354 5.00 -14.23 9.55
CA SER A 354 4.95 -13.33 10.69
C SER A 354 4.07 -12.10 10.39
N TYR A 355 3.50 -11.49 11.43
CA TYR A 355 2.53 -10.40 11.23
C TYR A 355 3.13 -9.23 10.45
N GLN A 356 4.35 -8.80 10.78
CA GLN A 356 5.05 -7.74 10.05
C GLN A 356 5.35 -8.12 8.59
N ASN A 357 5.52 -9.40 8.25
CA ASN A 357 5.66 -9.85 6.87
C ASN A 357 4.33 -9.80 6.10
N ILE A 358 3.19 -10.01 6.75
CA ILE A 358 1.86 -9.90 6.12
C ILE A 358 1.65 -8.50 5.51
N LEU A 359 2.09 -7.45 6.20
CA LEU A 359 1.93 -6.08 5.71
C LEU A 359 2.82 -5.76 4.50
N ILE A 360 3.88 -6.50 4.24
CA ILE A 360 4.85 -6.13 3.18
C ILE A 360 4.91 -7.11 2.02
N ARG A 361 4.28 -8.28 2.16
CA ARG A 361 4.19 -9.28 1.07
C ARG A 361 2.99 -8.96 0.19
N GLY A 362 3.22 -8.94 -1.12
CA GLY A 362 2.14 -8.79 -2.10
C GLY A 362 1.17 -9.98 -2.06
N ASN A 363 -0.07 -9.75 -2.48
CA ASN A 363 -1.12 -10.77 -2.43
C ASN A 363 -0.78 -12.03 -3.24
N ALA A 364 -0.15 -11.89 -4.41
CA ALA A 364 0.30 -13.03 -5.21
C ALA A 364 1.29 -13.92 -4.43
N THR A 365 2.20 -13.32 -3.65
CA THR A 365 3.14 -14.07 -2.80
C THR A 365 2.44 -14.77 -1.65
N LYS A 366 1.43 -14.13 -1.05
CA LYS A 366 0.58 -14.74 -0.01
C LYS A 366 -0.20 -15.94 -0.55
N ILE A 367 -0.84 -15.79 -1.71
CA ILE A 367 -1.54 -16.88 -2.42
C ILE A 367 -0.55 -18.02 -2.73
N ASN A 368 0.65 -17.72 -3.23
CA ASN A 368 1.67 -18.75 -3.47
C ASN A 368 2.01 -19.55 -2.20
N ALA A 369 2.22 -18.85 -1.08
CA ALA A 369 2.58 -19.50 0.18
C ALA A 369 1.45 -20.37 0.73
N LEU A 370 0.20 -19.96 0.52
CA LEU A 370 -0.98 -20.75 0.85
C LEU A 370 -1.00 -22.08 0.08
N PHE A 371 -0.72 -22.04 -1.22
CA PHE A 371 -0.63 -23.24 -2.05
C PHE A 371 0.54 -24.12 -1.61
N MET A 372 1.73 -23.52 -1.47
CA MET A 372 2.92 -24.26 -1.02
C MET A 372 2.70 -24.97 0.32
N ARG A 373 2.06 -24.31 1.29
CA ARG A 373 1.73 -24.92 2.60
C ARG A 373 0.90 -26.19 2.41
N GLU A 374 -0.16 -26.11 1.62
CA GLU A 374 -1.06 -27.24 1.42
C GLU A 374 -0.42 -28.37 0.61
N TYR A 375 0.38 -28.05 -0.40
CA TYR A 375 1.17 -29.03 -1.17
C TYR A 375 2.18 -29.76 -0.29
N LEU A 376 2.94 -29.04 0.52
CA LEU A 376 3.89 -29.63 1.47
C LEU A 376 3.17 -30.49 2.52
N ALA A 377 2.03 -30.04 3.03
CA ALA A 377 1.22 -30.78 3.99
C ALA A 377 0.65 -32.09 3.43
N ARG A 378 0.48 -32.20 2.10
CA ARG A 378 0.09 -33.43 1.39
C ARG A 378 1.27 -34.19 0.78
N ASN A 379 2.51 -33.78 1.07
CA ASN A 379 3.72 -34.32 0.45
C ASN A 379 3.63 -34.36 -1.09
N THR A 380 3.10 -33.31 -1.71
CA THR A 380 2.91 -33.19 -3.16
C THR A 380 3.92 -32.20 -3.76
N SER A 381 4.50 -32.54 -4.91
CA SER A 381 5.55 -31.77 -5.59
C SER A 381 5.03 -30.42 -6.08
N ILE A 382 5.90 -29.42 -6.09
CA ILE A 382 5.57 -28.02 -6.44
C ILE A 382 6.10 -27.71 -7.85
N PRO A 383 5.32 -27.03 -8.71
CA PRO A 383 5.79 -26.67 -10.06
C PRO A 383 6.87 -25.59 -10.02
N LEU A 384 7.68 -25.51 -11.09
CA LEU A 384 8.49 -24.31 -11.33
C LEU A 384 7.61 -23.20 -11.93
N PRO A 385 7.94 -21.91 -11.71
CA PRO A 385 7.25 -20.81 -12.38
C PRO A 385 7.27 -20.97 -13.90
N SER A 386 6.10 -20.80 -14.53
CA SER A 386 5.87 -21.03 -15.97
C SER A 386 6.54 -20.00 -16.90
N GLY A 387 7.17 -18.95 -16.36
CA GLY A 387 7.86 -17.92 -17.13
C GLY A 387 6.96 -16.73 -17.50
N ARG A 388 7.40 -15.91 -18.47
CA ARG A 388 6.64 -14.75 -18.96
C ARG A 388 6.21 -14.95 -20.40
N GLU A 389 4.92 -15.01 -20.62
CA GLU A 389 4.30 -14.80 -21.93
C GLU A 389 3.53 -13.48 -21.90
N GLU A 390 3.66 -12.67 -22.94
CA GLU A 390 2.82 -11.48 -23.08
C GLU A 390 1.44 -11.92 -23.57
N PHE A 391 0.40 -11.42 -22.91
CA PHE A 391 -0.99 -11.67 -23.29
C PHE A 391 -1.81 -10.39 -23.25
N GLU A 392 -2.89 -10.38 -24.04
CA GLU A 392 -3.80 -9.24 -24.11
C GLU A 392 -4.56 -9.08 -22.79
N GLY A 393 -4.56 -7.86 -22.25
CA GLY A 393 -5.27 -7.52 -21.02
C GLY A 393 -6.79 -7.44 -21.16
N GLY A 394 -7.41 -6.76 -20.19
CA GLY A 394 -8.84 -6.47 -20.21
C GLY A 394 -9.25 -5.55 -21.36
N TYR A 395 -10.52 -5.60 -21.75
CA TYR A 395 -11.04 -4.74 -22.80
C TYR A 395 -11.23 -3.32 -22.26
N THR A 396 -10.64 -2.34 -22.95
CA THR A 396 -10.84 -0.92 -22.64
C THR A 396 -11.10 -0.18 -23.94
N ASP A 397 -12.09 0.70 -23.94
CA ASP A 397 -12.41 1.49 -25.12
C ASP A 397 -13.14 2.78 -24.78
N VAL A 398 -13.04 3.76 -25.67
CA VAL A 398 -13.79 5.01 -25.59
C VAL A 398 -14.59 5.12 -26.87
N PHE A 399 -15.91 5.13 -26.74
CA PHE A 399 -16.85 5.23 -27.86
C PHE A 399 -17.30 6.67 -28.09
N VAL A 400 -17.36 7.49 -27.03
CA VAL A 400 -17.76 8.89 -27.08
C VAL A 400 -16.77 9.72 -26.26
N GLN A 401 -16.25 10.80 -26.85
CA GLN A 401 -15.39 11.77 -26.17
C GLN A 401 -16.14 13.09 -25.92
N GLY A 402 -15.74 13.80 -24.87
CA GLY A 402 -16.36 15.05 -24.45
C GLY A 402 -17.38 14.88 -23.35
N VAL A 403 -18.25 15.88 -23.17
CA VAL A 403 -19.28 15.88 -22.13
C VAL A 403 -20.51 15.11 -22.60
N VAL A 404 -20.92 14.13 -21.81
CA VAL A 404 -22.11 13.30 -22.00
C VAL A 404 -22.98 13.39 -20.75
N LYS A 405 -24.29 13.51 -20.91
CA LYS A 405 -25.25 13.65 -19.79
C LYS A 405 -26.00 12.34 -19.53
N ASN A 406 -26.54 12.21 -18.32
CA ASN A 406 -27.35 11.06 -17.88
C ASN A 406 -26.61 9.74 -18.08
N ILE A 407 -25.58 9.50 -17.29
CA ILE A 407 -24.72 8.34 -17.39
C ILE A 407 -25.10 7.31 -16.33
N VAL A 408 -25.22 6.07 -16.77
CA VAL A 408 -25.31 4.90 -15.91
C VAL A 408 -23.99 4.15 -15.98
N HIS A 409 -23.49 3.71 -14.82
CA HIS A 409 -22.35 2.82 -14.70
C HIS A 409 -22.84 1.46 -14.22
N CYS A 410 -22.48 0.41 -14.96
CA CYS A 410 -22.64 -0.97 -14.50
C CYS A 410 -21.29 -1.70 -14.53
N ASP A 411 -21.09 -2.58 -13.55
CA ASP A 411 -19.83 -3.31 -13.33
C ASP A 411 -20.10 -4.79 -13.08
N VAL A 412 -19.23 -5.66 -13.62
CA VAL A 412 -19.29 -7.10 -13.33
C VAL A 412 -18.56 -7.37 -12.03
N ALA A 413 -19.33 -7.72 -11.00
CA ALA A 413 -18.81 -7.97 -9.66
C ALA A 413 -17.67 -9.01 -9.66
N SER A 414 -16.43 -8.53 -9.50
CA SER A 414 -15.21 -9.34 -9.57
C SER A 414 -15.16 -10.19 -10.85
N LEU A 415 -15.17 -9.55 -12.02
CA LEU A 415 -15.20 -10.19 -13.34
C LEU A 415 -14.30 -11.43 -13.44
N TYR A 416 -12.98 -11.29 -13.28
CA TYR A 416 -12.06 -12.41 -13.50
C TYR A 416 -12.24 -13.55 -12.50
N PRO A 417 -12.33 -13.31 -11.17
CA PRO A 417 -12.72 -14.36 -10.23
C PRO A 417 -14.04 -15.06 -10.57
N SER A 418 -15.04 -14.31 -11.03
CA SER A 418 -16.34 -14.88 -11.43
C SER A 418 -16.21 -15.73 -12.69
N VAL A 419 -15.43 -15.31 -13.69
CA VAL A 419 -15.10 -16.09 -14.88
C VAL A 419 -14.38 -17.39 -14.49
N MET A 420 -13.38 -17.34 -13.61
CA MET A 420 -12.67 -18.53 -13.16
C MET A 420 -13.60 -19.56 -12.51
N LEU A 421 -14.48 -19.09 -11.63
CA LEU A 421 -15.43 -19.96 -10.93
C LEU A 421 -16.50 -20.52 -11.88
N ALA A 422 -17.09 -19.69 -12.74
CA ALA A 422 -18.19 -20.07 -13.63
C ALA A 422 -17.76 -21.03 -14.75
N PHE A 423 -16.54 -20.85 -15.27
CA PHE A 423 -15.98 -21.69 -16.32
C PHE A 423 -15.00 -22.76 -15.82
N HIS A 424 -14.89 -22.92 -14.49
CA HIS A 424 -14.00 -23.89 -13.82
C HIS A 424 -12.54 -23.81 -14.30
N LEU A 425 -12.02 -22.59 -14.44
CA LEU A 425 -10.67 -22.32 -14.93
C LEU A 425 -9.68 -22.32 -13.75
N GLN A 426 -8.74 -23.25 -13.77
CA GLN A 426 -7.72 -23.41 -12.73
C GLN A 426 -6.35 -23.73 -13.35
N PRO A 427 -5.23 -23.40 -12.67
CA PRO A 427 -3.89 -23.70 -13.17
C PRO A 427 -3.73 -25.18 -13.51
N SER A 428 -3.13 -25.47 -14.65
CA SER A 428 -2.82 -26.85 -15.05
C SER A 428 -1.88 -27.56 -14.08
N SER A 429 -1.00 -26.80 -13.41
CA SER A 429 -0.07 -27.29 -12.39
C SER A 429 -0.70 -27.49 -11.01
N ASP A 430 -1.98 -27.09 -10.82
CA ASP A 430 -2.71 -27.31 -9.58
C ASP A 430 -3.26 -28.76 -9.48
N SER A 431 -2.35 -29.72 -9.35
CA SER A 431 -2.65 -31.15 -9.18
C SER A 431 -3.56 -31.50 -7.98
N LEU A 432 -3.61 -30.65 -6.95
CA LEU A 432 -4.49 -30.83 -5.79
C LEU A 432 -5.88 -30.22 -5.97
N GLY A 433 -6.09 -29.40 -7.00
CA GLY A 433 -7.37 -28.75 -7.28
C GLY A 433 -7.83 -27.79 -6.17
N ILE A 434 -6.90 -27.10 -5.51
CA ILE A 434 -7.20 -26.19 -4.39
C ILE A 434 -7.55 -24.76 -4.84
N PHE A 435 -7.21 -24.38 -6.07
CA PHE A 435 -7.41 -23.03 -6.59
C PHE A 435 -8.87 -22.57 -6.55
N LEU A 436 -9.78 -23.36 -7.13
CA LEU A 436 -11.20 -23.00 -7.19
C LEU A 436 -11.91 -23.07 -5.83
N PRO A 437 -11.70 -24.10 -4.98
CA PRO A 437 -12.22 -24.12 -3.61
C PRO A 437 -11.80 -22.90 -2.80
N LEU A 438 -10.50 -22.56 -2.80
CA LEU A 438 -9.99 -21.39 -2.09
C LEU A 438 -10.63 -20.08 -2.56
N LEU A 439 -10.71 -19.89 -3.87
CA LEU A 439 -11.34 -18.71 -4.47
C LEU A 439 -12.82 -18.61 -4.09
N ARG A 440 -13.53 -19.74 -4.09
CA ARG A 440 -14.94 -19.83 -3.68
C ARG A 440 -15.13 -19.46 -2.22
N ASP A 441 -14.33 -20.04 -1.33
CA ASP A 441 -14.47 -19.85 0.12
C ASP A 441 -14.16 -18.39 0.52
N LEU A 442 -13.10 -17.80 -0.05
CA LEU A 442 -12.76 -16.39 0.14
C LEU A 442 -13.88 -15.48 -0.39
N ARG A 443 -14.48 -15.80 -1.55
CA ARG A 443 -15.62 -15.04 -2.11
C ARG A 443 -16.84 -15.13 -1.19
N SER A 444 -17.19 -16.31 -0.70
CA SER A 444 -18.30 -16.50 0.23
C SER A 444 -18.10 -15.71 1.53
N PHE A 445 -16.88 -15.74 2.08
CA PHE A 445 -16.51 -14.96 3.26
C PHE A 445 -16.70 -13.46 3.03
N ARG A 446 -16.18 -12.94 1.91
CA ARG A 446 -16.34 -11.52 1.55
C ARG A 446 -17.82 -11.13 1.41
N LEU A 447 -18.64 -11.97 0.79
CA LEU A 447 -20.07 -11.68 0.63
C LEU A 447 -20.79 -11.61 1.97
N ASN A 448 -20.45 -12.49 2.91
CA ASN A 448 -20.95 -12.43 4.28
C ASN A 448 -20.52 -11.11 4.96
N ALA A 449 -19.23 -10.75 4.90
CA ALA A 449 -18.75 -9.48 5.44
C ALA A 449 -19.45 -8.26 4.82
N LYS A 450 -19.66 -8.23 3.50
CA LYS A 450 -20.41 -7.16 2.80
C LYS A 450 -21.85 -7.06 3.29
N GLN A 451 -22.50 -8.20 3.57
CA GLN A 451 -23.86 -8.21 4.11
C GLN A 451 -23.90 -7.68 5.55
N LEU A 452 -22.98 -8.15 6.40
CA LEU A 452 -22.87 -7.69 7.79
C LEU A 452 -22.56 -6.19 7.88
N ALA A 453 -21.73 -5.65 6.98
CA ALA A 453 -21.50 -4.20 6.88
C ALA A 453 -22.80 -3.43 6.65
N ARG A 454 -23.66 -3.91 5.74
CA ARG A 454 -24.95 -3.26 5.43
C ARG A 454 -25.97 -3.36 6.56
N GLU A 455 -25.92 -4.44 7.33
CA GLU A 455 -26.83 -4.69 8.46
C GLU A 455 -26.35 -4.04 9.77
N ALA A 456 -25.09 -3.62 9.83
CA ALA A 456 -24.51 -3.01 11.00
C ALA A 456 -25.18 -1.66 11.31
N SER A 457 -25.71 -1.53 12.53
CA SER A 457 -26.27 -0.27 13.03
C SER A 457 -25.23 0.63 13.70
N ASP A 458 -24.11 0.04 14.14
CA ASP A 458 -23.00 0.74 14.77
C ASP A 458 -21.96 1.17 13.71
N PRO A 459 -21.56 2.45 13.63
CA PRO A 459 -20.59 2.94 12.66
C PRO A 459 -19.24 2.20 12.71
N HIS A 460 -18.76 1.83 13.90
CA HIS A 460 -17.50 1.09 14.03
C HIS A 460 -17.62 -0.34 13.52
N GLU A 461 -18.75 -1.01 13.78
CA GLU A 461 -19.05 -2.34 13.22
C GLU A 461 -19.19 -2.29 11.70
N HIS A 462 -19.84 -1.24 11.16
CA HIS A 462 -19.91 -0.98 9.73
C HIS A 462 -18.50 -0.85 9.12
N ASP A 463 -17.68 0.07 9.62
CA ASP A 463 -16.34 0.35 9.07
C ASP A 463 -15.42 -0.86 9.16
N TYR A 464 -15.58 -1.65 10.23
CA TYR A 464 -14.89 -2.91 10.41
C TYR A 464 -15.22 -3.94 9.32
N TYR A 465 -16.52 -4.22 9.08
CA TYR A 465 -16.91 -5.17 8.04
C TYR A 465 -16.63 -4.64 6.63
N GLU A 466 -16.67 -3.32 6.46
CA GLU A 466 -16.30 -2.66 5.22
C GLU A 466 -14.79 -2.82 4.93
N ALA A 467 -13.92 -2.56 5.91
CA ALA A 467 -12.48 -2.79 5.78
C ALA A 467 -12.17 -4.27 5.45
N LEU A 468 -12.93 -5.20 6.05
CA LEU A 468 -12.82 -6.62 5.74
C LEU A 468 -13.21 -6.95 4.31
N GLN A 469 -14.41 -6.56 3.87
CA GLN A 469 -14.87 -6.92 2.53
C GLN A 469 -13.96 -6.29 1.45
N GLN A 470 -13.46 -5.06 1.68
CA GLN A 470 -12.51 -4.41 0.77
C GLN A 470 -11.18 -5.14 0.70
N THR A 471 -10.59 -5.52 1.84
CA THR A 471 -9.32 -6.24 1.86
C THR A 471 -9.41 -7.58 1.14
N PHE A 472 -10.49 -8.33 1.39
CA PHE A 472 -10.70 -9.61 0.72
C PHE A 472 -11.11 -9.42 -0.75
N LYS A 473 -11.77 -8.33 -1.14
CA LYS A 473 -11.99 -7.96 -2.56
C LYS A 473 -10.66 -7.85 -3.29
N VAL A 474 -9.70 -7.14 -2.71
CA VAL A 474 -8.35 -7.01 -3.29
C VAL A 474 -7.65 -8.36 -3.36
N LEU A 475 -7.69 -9.17 -2.29
CA LEU A 475 -7.08 -10.51 -2.28
C LEU A 475 -7.70 -11.44 -3.34
N ILE A 476 -9.02 -11.48 -3.46
CA ILE A 476 -9.76 -12.29 -4.44
C ILE A 476 -9.42 -11.85 -5.86
N ASN A 477 -9.44 -10.54 -6.14
CA ASN A 477 -9.05 -10.02 -7.45
C ASN A 477 -7.57 -10.32 -7.77
N SER A 478 -6.73 -10.53 -6.75
CA SER A 478 -5.33 -10.91 -6.92
C SER A 478 -5.12 -12.36 -7.37
N PHE A 479 -6.14 -13.24 -7.35
CA PHE A 479 -6.02 -14.60 -7.93
C PHE A 479 -5.80 -14.54 -9.45
N TYR A 480 -6.44 -13.61 -10.14
CA TYR A 480 -6.14 -13.33 -11.54
C TYR A 480 -4.74 -12.77 -11.73
N GLY A 481 -4.35 -11.78 -10.92
CA GLY A 481 -3.00 -11.23 -10.96
C GLY A 481 -1.93 -12.28 -10.70
N TYR A 482 -2.21 -13.25 -9.83
CA TYR A 482 -1.34 -14.38 -9.51
C TYR A 482 -1.01 -15.25 -10.72
N LEU A 483 -2.02 -15.58 -11.55
CA LEU A 483 -1.85 -16.36 -12.77
C LEU A 483 -0.88 -15.69 -13.76
N GLY A 484 -0.93 -14.36 -13.85
CA GLY A 484 -0.08 -13.58 -14.74
C GLY A 484 1.34 -13.28 -14.22
N THR A 485 1.70 -13.79 -13.02
CA THR A 485 3.04 -13.55 -12.47
C THR A 485 4.08 -14.54 -13.01
N THR A 486 5.34 -14.11 -13.04
CA THR A 486 6.45 -14.91 -13.60
C THR A 486 7.29 -15.61 -12.54
N MET A 487 7.04 -15.31 -11.26
CA MET A 487 7.90 -15.67 -10.12
C MET A 487 7.25 -16.70 -9.19
N HIS A 488 5.94 -16.93 -9.33
CA HIS A 488 5.19 -17.82 -8.43
C HIS A 488 4.94 -19.16 -9.10
N HIS A 489 4.75 -20.20 -8.30
CA HIS A 489 4.89 -21.58 -8.75
C HIS A 489 3.67 -22.05 -9.54
N PHE A 490 2.47 -21.72 -9.06
CA PHE A 490 1.20 -22.11 -9.69
C PHE A 490 0.67 -21.01 -10.63
N SER A 491 1.54 -20.13 -11.14
CA SER A 491 1.14 -19.19 -12.17
C SER A 491 0.92 -19.90 -13.50
N ASP A 492 0.01 -19.37 -14.31
CA ASP A 492 -0.40 -19.97 -15.58
C ASP A 492 -0.82 -18.82 -16.51
N THR A 493 0.13 -18.32 -17.31
CA THR A 493 -0.08 -17.16 -18.20
C THR A 493 -1.07 -17.49 -19.32
N SER A 494 -1.09 -18.73 -19.80
CA SER A 494 -2.06 -19.20 -20.78
C SER A 494 -3.48 -19.19 -20.21
N LEU A 495 -3.66 -19.63 -18.95
CA LEU A 495 -4.92 -19.51 -18.25
C LEU A 495 -5.33 -18.05 -18.02
N ALA A 496 -4.38 -17.18 -17.65
CA ALA A 496 -4.66 -15.75 -17.51
C ALA A 496 -5.16 -15.14 -18.83
N ALA A 497 -4.55 -15.51 -19.95
CA ALA A 497 -4.98 -15.10 -21.29
C ALA A 497 -6.38 -15.61 -21.65
N GLU A 498 -6.71 -16.85 -21.27
CA GLU A 498 -8.04 -17.41 -21.51
C GLU A 498 -9.11 -16.71 -20.65
N VAL A 499 -8.80 -16.44 -19.38
CA VAL A 499 -9.68 -15.67 -18.48
C VAL A 499 -9.92 -14.27 -19.04
N THR A 500 -8.90 -13.58 -19.56
CA THR A 500 -9.12 -12.27 -20.19
C THR A 500 -9.89 -12.39 -21.50
N ARG A 501 -9.61 -13.40 -22.34
CA ARG A 501 -10.36 -13.63 -23.59
C ARG A 501 -11.85 -13.77 -23.32
N ILE A 502 -12.24 -14.61 -22.36
CA ILE A 502 -13.64 -14.79 -21.95
C ILE A 502 -14.19 -13.48 -21.36
N GLY A 503 -13.43 -12.78 -20.52
CA GLY A 503 -13.82 -11.47 -20.00
C GLY A 503 -14.13 -10.45 -21.11
N ARG A 504 -13.27 -10.33 -22.12
CA ARG A 504 -13.48 -9.44 -23.29
C ARG A 504 -14.72 -9.85 -24.08
N GLU A 505 -14.96 -11.14 -24.25
CA GLU A 505 -16.14 -11.66 -24.94
C GLU A 505 -17.44 -11.31 -24.21
N LEU A 506 -17.47 -11.48 -22.87
CA LEU A 506 -18.61 -11.12 -22.04
C LEU A 506 -18.91 -9.62 -22.10
N ILE A 507 -17.87 -8.78 -21.99
CA ILE A 507 -18.00 -7.33 -22.08
C ILE A 507 -18.56 -6.91 -23.44
N ARG A 508 -18.05 -7.47 -24.55
CA ARG A 508 -18.59 -7.21 -25.89
C ARG A 508 -20.06 -7.62 -26.02
N ARG A 509 -20.43 -8.79 -25.50
CA ARG A 509 -21.84 -9.24 -25.47
C ARG A 509 -22.74 -8.28 -24.70
N MET A 510 -22.28 -7.74 -23.56
CA MET A 510 -23.02 -6.74 -22.79
C MET A 510 -23.17 -5.42 -23.55
N ILE A 511 -22.11 -4.93 -24.19
CA ILE A 511 -22.15 -3.73 -25.04
C ILE A 511 -23.17 -3.90 -26.17
N ASP A 512 -23.14 -5.04 -26.85
CA ASP A 512 -24.08 -5.34 -27.93
C ASP A 512 -25.52 -5.43 -27.42
N ARG A 513 -25.73 -6.02 -26.22
CA ARG A 513 -27.06 -6.06 -25.61
C ARG A 513 -27.55 -4.67 -25.21
N LEU A 514 -26.71 -3.84 -24.60
CA LEU A 514 -27.04 -2.45 -24.27
C LEU A 514 -27.45 -1.67 -25.53
N ARG A 515 -26.71 -1.80 -26.62
CA ARG A 515 -27.06 -1.19 -27.91
C ARG A 515 -28.43 -1.65 -28.43
N ARG A 516 -28.76 -2.94 -28.31
CA ARG A 516 -30.08 -3.47 -28.72
C ARG A 516 -31.23 -2.95 -27.87
N GLU A 517 -30.98 -2.68 -26.59
CA GLU A 517 -31.96 -2.05 -25.69
C GLU A 517 -32.08 -0.54 -25.94
N GLY A 518 -31.26 0.04 -26.83
CA GLY A 518 -31.27 1.47 -27.19
C GLY A 518 -30.34 2.34 -26.36
N ALA A 519 -29.47 1.75 -25.52
CA ALA A 519 -28.45 2.48 -24.77
C ALA A 519 -27.25 2.84 -25.67
N VAL A 520 -26.54 3.90 -25.30
CA VAL A 520 -25.32 4.34 -25.98
C VAL A 520 -24.11 4.13 -25.06
N PRO A 521 -23.30 3.08 -25.28
CA PRO A 521 -22.03 2.92 -24.58
C PRO A 521 -21.12 4.13 -24.81
N VAL A 522 -20.52 4.63 -23.74
CA VAL A 522 -19.64 5.81 -23.73
C VAL A 522 -18.19 5.40 -23.56
N GLU A 523 -17.89 4.64 -22.52
CA GLU A 523 -16.55 4.17 -22.18
C GLU A 523 -16.63 2.82 -21.48
N VAL A 524 -15.59 2.00 -21.64
CA VAL A 524 -15.42 0.72 -20.96
C VAL A 524 -14.06 0.67 -20.32
N ASP A 525 -14.03 0.36 -19.02
CA ASP A 525 -12.80 0.13 -18.26
C ASP A 525 -12.80 -1.27 -17.68
N THR A 526 -12.31 -2.25 -18.45
CA THR A 526 -12.05 -3.62 -18.03
C THR A 526 -13.31 -4.44 -17.67
N ASP A 527 -13.92 -4.13 -16.53
CA ASP A 527 -15.09 -4.77 -15.92
C ASP A 527 -16.32 -3.84 -15.85
N GLY A 528 -16.12 -2.53 -15.98
CA GLY A 528 -17.16 -1.51 -15.95
C GLY A 528 -17.52 -0.93 -17.33
N ILE A 529 -18.81 -0.64 -17.53
CA ILE A 529 -19.37 0.00 -18.72
C ILE A 529 -20.12 1.27 -18.31
N TYR A 530 -19.70 2.42 -18.85
CA TYR A 530 -20.44 3.68 -18.79
C TYR A 530 -21.31 3.81 -20.04
N PHE A 531 -22.59 4.12 -19.87
CA PHE A 531 -23.51 4.27 -20.99
C PHE A 531 -24.61 5.30 -20.71
N VAL A 532 -25.15 5.90 -21.77
CA VAL A 532 -26.39 6.68 -21.72
C VAL A 532 -27.57 5.72 -21.84
N PRO A 533 -28.54 5.73 -20.91
CA PRO A 533 -29.70 4.88 -21.01
C PRO A 533 -30.60 5.31 -22.19
N PRO A 534 -31.45 4.41 -22.70
CA PRO A 534 -32.40 4.73 -23.78
C PRO A 534 -33.32 5.90 -23.41
N PRO A 535 -33.78 6.70 -24.38
CA PRO A 535 -34.74 7.77 -24.15
C PRO A 535 -35.98 7.27 -23.38
N GLY A 536 -36.36 7.97 -22.31
CA GLY A 536 -37.51 7.64 -21.46
C GLY A 536 -37.20 6.83 -20.20
N LEU A 537 -35.96 6.33 -20.04
CA LEU A 537 -35.44 5.75 -18.80
C LEU A 537 -34.66 6.83 -18.04
N ASN A 538 -35.35 7.54 -17.14
CA ASN A 538 -34.82 8.72 -16.45
C ASN A 538 -34.65 8.52 -14.94
N THR A 539 -35.05 7.37 -14.38
CA THR A 539 -34.90 7.08 -12.94
C THR A 539 -33.86 5.99 -12.69
N ALA A 540 -33.31 5.96 -11.47
CA ALA A 540 -32.33 4.96 -11.06
C ALA A 540 -32.93 3.53 -11.07
N GLU A 541 -34.21 3.39 -10.72
CA GLU A 541 -34.93 2.09 -10.73
C GLU A 541 -35.08 1.56 -12.16
N GLN A 542 -35.39 2.46 -13.09
CA GLN A 542 -35.50 2.18 -14.51
C GLN A 542 -34.16 1.73 -15.12
N ALA A 543 -33.08 2.43 -14.76
CA ALA A 543 -31.72 2.05 -15.13
C ALA A 543 -31.32 0.69 -14.53
N ALA A 544 -31.61 0.46 -13.24
CA ALA A 544 -31.34 -0.81 -12.57
C ALA A 544 -32.10 -1.98 -13.23
N ALA A 545 -33.35 -1.77 -13.65
CA ALA A 545 -34.13 -2.77 -14.37
C ALA A 545 -33.53 -3.10 -15.75
N LEU A 546 -32.97 -2.12 -16.46
CA LEU A 546 -32.22 -2.37 -17.69
C LEU A 546 -30.96 -3.19 -17.42
N VAL A 547 -30.17 -2.81 -16.41
CA VAL A 547 -28.96 -3.56 -16.00
C VAL A 547 -29.30 -5.00 -15.62
N ALA A 548 -30.40 -5.22 -14.91
CA ALA A 548 -30.89 -6.56 -14.55
C ALA A 548 -31.20 -7.41 -15.80
N ARG A 549 -31.92 -6.87 -16.80
CA ARG A 549 -32.19 -7.57 -18.07
C ARG A 549 -30.92 -7.90 -18.85
N VAL A 550 -29.91 -7.04 -18.80
CA VAL A 550 -28.60 -7.34 -19.39
C VAL A 550 -27.92 -8.47 -18.60
N SER A 551 -27.98 -8.41 -17.26
CA SER A 551 -27.41 -9.45 -16.39
C SER A 551 -28.03 -10.82 -16.60
N GLU A 552 -29.33 -10.92 -16.91
CA GLU A 552 -30.02 -12.19 -17.21
C GLU A 552 -29.46 -12.92 -18.43
N THR A 553 -28.76 -12.21 -19.32
CA THR A 553 -28.10 -12.81 -20.50
C THR A 553 -26.73 -13.40 -20.21
N LEU A 554 -26.20 -13.15 -19.01
CA LEU A 554 -24.88 -13.62 -18.60
C LEU A 554 -24.92 -15.06 -18.08
N PRO A 555 -23.81 -15.81 -18.21
CA PRO A 555 -23.68 -17.12 -17.62
C PRO A 555 -23.94 -17.11 -16.11
N GLU A 556 -24.41 -18.25 -15.59
CA GLU A 556 -24.61 -18.45 -14.16
C GLU A 556 -23.32 -18.13 -13.38
N GLY A 557 -23.47 -17.43 -12.24
CA GLY A 557 -22.34 -17.02 -11.38
C GLY A 557 -21.69 -15.69 -11.77
N ILE A 558 -22.01 -15.14 -12.95
CA ILE A 558 -21.58 -13.81 -13.41
C ILE A 558 -22.74 -12.83 -13.23
N ARG A 559 -22.52 -11.78 -12.44
CA ARG A 559 -23.55 -10.79 -12.11
C ARG A 559 -23.09 -9.41 -12.50
N LEU A 560 -23.94 -8.69 -13.21
CA LEU A 560 -23.78 -7.29 -13.53
C LEU A 560 -24.59 -6.48 -12.50
N GLU A 561 -23.93 -5.55 -11.82
CA GLU A 561 -24.56 -4.66 -10.84
C GLU A 561 -24.55 -3.24 -11.39
N MET A 562 -25.60 -2.46 -11.08
CA MET A 562 -25.56 -1.02 -11.30
C MET A 562 -24.73 -0.41 -10.17
N ASP A 563 -23.63 0.22 -10.54
CA ASP A 563 -22.62 0.73 -9.61
C ASP A 563 -22.76 2.25 -9.40
N GLY A 564 -23.45 2.96 -10.31
CA GLY A 564 -23.78 4.36 -10.09
C GLY A 564 -24.58 5.01 -11.22
N THR A 565 -25.15 6.18 -10.91
CA THR A 565 -25.78 7.09 -11.87
C THR A 565 -25.17 8.48 -11.73
N TYR A 566 -24.95 9.17 -12.84
CA TYR A 566 -24.26 10.45 -12.89
C TYR A 566 -24.98 11.43 -13.80
N ALA A 567 -25.14 12.67 -13.34
CA ALA A 567 -25.73 13.75 -14.11
C ALA A 567 -24.93 14.03 -15.39
N ALA A 568 -23.60 13.99 -15.31
CA ALA A 568 -22.71 14.16 -16.46
C ALA A 568 -21.38 13.41 -16.31
N MET A 569 -20.76 13.12 -17.45
CA MET A 569 -19.41 12.57 -17.57
C MET A 569 -18.63 13.38 -18.61
N PHE A 570 -17.36 13.62 -18.36
CA PHE A 570 -16.39 14.06 -19.34
C PHE A 570 -15.47 12.88 -19.65
N SER A 571 -15.62 12.26 -20.83
CA SER A 571 -14.72 11.18 -21.29
C SER A 571 -13.64 11.76 -22.20
N TYR A 572 -12.37 11.44 -21.91
CA TYR A 572 -11.22 12.00 -22.63
C TYR A 572 -10.42 10.92 -23.36
N LYS A 573 -9.80 10.02 -22.61
CA LYS A 573 -8.97 8.91 -23.14
C LYS A 573 -9.26 7.69 -22.28
N ARG A 574 -8.90 6.50 -22.76
CA ARG A 574 -9.06 5.25 -21.98
C ARG A 574 -8.58 5.45 -20.54
N LYS A 575 -9.46 5.15 -19.56
CA LYS A 575 -9.20 5.29 -18.12
C LYS A 575 -9.00 6.73 -17.62
N ASN A 576 -9.40 7.74 -18.40
CA ASN A 576 -9.26 9.16 -18.07
C ASN A 576 -10.59 9.88 -18.30
N TYR A 577 -11.33 10.09 -17.22
CA TYR A 577 -12.67 10.67 -17.24
C TYR A 577 -12.99 11.41 -15.94
N ALA A 578 -13.96 12.31 -15.99
CA ALA A 578 -14.54 12.96 -14.81
C ALA A 578 -16.06 12.74 -14.78
N LEU A 579 -16.63 12.58 -13.59
CA LEU A 579 -18.05 12.32 -13.35
C LEU A 579 -18.60 13.42 -12.45
N LEU A 580 -19.84 13.82 -12.68
CA LEU A 580 -20.62 14.69 -11.81
C LEU A 580 -21.85 13.89 -11.36
N ASP A 581 -21.97 13.64 -10.06
CA ASP A 581 -23.13 12.95 -9.50
C ASP A 581 -24.35 13.89 -9.38
N GLU A 582 -25.48 13.35 -8.94
CA GLU A 582 -26.72 14.11 -8.73
C GLU A 582 -26.64 15.11 -7.56
N THR A 583 -25.66 14.98 -6.66
CA THR A 583 -25.46 15.88 -5.51
C THR A 583 -24.56 17.07 -5.84
N GLY A 584 -23.91 17.05 -7.01
CA GLY A 584 -22.92 18.04 -7.44
C GLY A 584 -21.48 17.71 -7.04
N GLN A 585 -21.23 16.52 -6.48
CA GLN A 585 -19.89 16.00 -6.23
C GLN A 585 -19.25 15.58 -7.55
N MET A 586 -18.01 16.01 -7.76
CA MET A 586 -17.24 15.66 -8.96
C MET A 586 -16.15 14.63 -8.62
N ILE A 587 -16.11 13.55 -9.40
CA ILE A 587 -15.14 12.47 -9.26
C ILE A 587 -14.25 12.46 -10.50
N ILE A 588 -12.94 12.65 -10.32
CA ILE A 588 -11.96 12.58 -11.41
C ILE A 588 -11.20 11.24 -11.35
N LYS A 589 -11.08 10.54 -12.48
CA LYS A 589 -10.34 9.28 -12.63
C LYS A 589 -9.30 9.41 -13.76
N GLY A 590 -8.17 8.72 -13.60
CA GLY A 590 -7.08 8.69 -14.58
C GLY A 590 -5.91 9.62 -14.28
N SER A 591 -4.69 9.12 -14.48
CA SER A 591 -3.44 9.86 -14.24
C SER A 591 -3.27 11.07 -15.17
N GLY A 592 -3.90 11.05 -16.35
CA GLY A 592 -3.90 12.16 -17.30
C GLY A 592 -4.71 13.38 -16.83
N LEU A 593 -5.62 13.21 -15.87
CA LEU A 593 -6.43 14.27 -15.27
C LEU A 593 -6.09 14.56 -13.80
N ARG A 594 -5.36 13.67 -13.10
CA ARG A 594 -4.99 13.80 -11.67
C ARG A 594 -3.48 13.71 -11.39
N SER A 595 -2.63 14.01 -12.36
CA SER A 595 -1.17 13.88 -12.16
C SER A 595 -0.68 14.70 -10.97
N ARG A 596 -0.16 14.03 -9.91
CA ARG A 596 0.45 14.70 -8.75
C ARG A 596 1.78 15.40 -9.09
N GLY A 597 2.37 15.08 -10.24
CA GLY A 597 3.58 15.78 -10.75
C GLY A 597 3.29 17.18 -11.31
N MET A 598 2.01 17.56 -11.40
CA MET A 598 1.55 18.87 -11.80
C MET A 598 1.41 19.79 -10.57
N GLU A 599 1.87 21.04 -10.68
CA GLU A 599 1.73 22.07 -9.65
C GLU A 599 0.27 22.24 -9.23
N LYS A 600 0.05 22.58 -7.96
CA LYS A 600 -1.30 22.60 -7.36
C LYS A 600 -2.23 23.57 -8.08
N TYR A 601 -1.77 24.75 -8.48
CA TYR A 601 -2.60 25.72 -9.22
C TYR A 601 -3.14 25.18 -10.56
N LEU A 602 -2.36 24.36 -11.28
CA LEU A 602 -2.79 23.75 -12.54
C LEU A 602 -3.81 22.63 -12.29
N ARG A 603 -3.65 21.87 -11.20
CA ARG A 603 -4.62 20.85 -10.79
C ARG A 603 -5.95 21.48 -10.39
N GLU A 604 -5.90 22.57 -9.64
CA GLU A 604 -7.07 23.36 -9.25
C GLU A 604 -7.78 23.94 -10.48
N PHE A 605 -7.01 24.54 -11.41
CA PHE A 605 -7.56 25.04 -12.68
C PHE A 605 -8.23 23.94 -13.49
N LEU A 606 -7.57 22.78 -13.67
CA LEU A 606 -8.13 21.64 -14.40
C LEU A 606 -9.42 21.14 -13.75
N SER A 607 -9.43 21.02 -12.43
CA SER A 607 -10.63 20.62 -11.67
C SER A 607 -11.78 21.60 -11.91
N SER A 608 -11.55 22.91 -11.76
CA SER A 608 -12.57 23.94 -12.00
C SER A 608 -13.05 23.96 -13.45
N MET A 609 -12.15 23.78 -14.43
CA MET A 609 -12.50 23.71 -15.84
C MET A 609 -13.38 22.49 -16.14
N LEU A 610 -13.02 21.31 -15.63
CA LEU A 610 -13.84 20.09 -15.79
C LEU A 610 -15.22 20.26 -15.16
N ARG A 611 -15.30 20.89 -13.99
CA ARG A 611 -16.57 21.21 -13.34
C ARG A 611 -17.44 22.11 -14.21
N LEU A 612 -16.89 23.19 -14.76
CA LEU A 612 -17.61 24.07 -15.67
C LEU A 612 -18.11 23.32 -16.91
N LEU A 613 -17.32 22.41 -17.48
CA LEU A 613 -17.75 21.57 -18.61
C LEU A 613 -18.93 20.66 -18.21
N LEU A 614 -18.84 19.97 -17.08
CA LEU A 614 -19.87 19.05 -16.59
C LEU A 614 -21.18 19.77 -16.24
N GLU A 615 -21.09 20.97 -15.67
CA GLU A 615 -22.24 21.83 -15.36
C GLU A 615 -22.83 22.54 -16.59
N GLY A 616 -22.25 22.37 -17.78
CA GLY A 616 -22.70 23.03 -19.02
C GLY A 616 -22.34 24.53 -19.10
N LYS A 617 -21.42 25.00 -18.26
CA LYS A 617 -20.92 26.38 -18.18
C LYS A 617 -19.58 26.55 -18.90
N GLY A 618 -19.34 25.81 -19.98
CA GLY A 618 -18.06 25.84 -20.70
C GLY A 618 -17.65 27.22 -21.25
N HIS A 619 -18.61 28.13 -21.44
CA HIS A 619 -18.34 29.51 -21.85
C HIS A 619 -17.60 30.34 -20.77
N ASP A 620 -17.70 29.95 -19.50
CA ASP A 620 -17.03 30.62 -18.39
C ASP A 620 -15.54 30.24 -18.25
N ILE A 621 -15.06 29.23 -18.99
CA ILE A 621 -13.67 28.75 -18.91
C ILE A 621 -12.68 29.84 -19.34
N GLN A 622 -13.06 30.68 -20.32
CA GLN A 622 -12.22 31.81 -20.71
C GLN A 622 -12.11 32.81 -19.56
N ARG A 623 -13.19 33.10 -18.83
CA ARG A 623 -13.15 33.96 -17.64
C ARG A 623 -12.26 33.36 -16.55
N LEU A 624 -12.43 32.06 -16.25
CA LEU A 624 -11.59 31.33 -15.29
C LEU A 624 -10.09 31.40 -15.65
N TYR A 625 -9.75 31.25 -16.93
CA TYR A 625 -8.37 31.40 -17.40
C TYR A 625 -7.81 32.80 -17.12
N HIS A 626 -8.57 33.85 -17.44
CA HIS A 626 -8.15 35.23 -17.17
C HIS A 626 -8.02 35.52 -15.68
N GLU A 627 -8.89 34.97 -14.83
CA GLU A 627 -8.78 35.09 -13.37
C GLU A 627 -7.46 34.49 -12.85
N TYR A 628 -7.07 33.31 -13.33
CA TYR A 628 -5.79 32.70 -12.96
C TYR A 628 -4.59 33.48 -13.49
N VAL A 629 -4.67 34.01 -14.72
CA VAL A 629 -3.64 34.89 -15.27
C VAL A 629 -3.48 36.15 -14.42
N GLN A 630 -4.58 36.81 -14.04
CA GLN A 630 -4.53 38.00 -13.18
C GLN A 630 -3.97 37.68 -11.80
N LYS A 631 -4.32 36.55 -11.20
CA LYS A 631 -3.73 36.12 -9.91
C LYS A 631 -2.22 35.94 -10.01
N LEU A 632 -1.72 35.37 -11.11
CA LEU A 632 -0.28 35.23 -11.37
C LEU A 632 0.39 36.61 -11.58
N GLU A 633 -0.20 37.48 -12.41
CA GLU A 633 0.35 38.81 -12.71
C GLU A 633 0.38 39.73 -11.48
N ASN A 634 -0.59 39.59 -10.59
CA ASN A 634 -0.69 40.37 -9.36
C ASN A 634 0.06 39.73 -8.17
N HIS A 635 0.80 38.63 -8.38
CA HIS A 635 1.51 37.90 -7.31
C HIS A 635 0.59 37.48 -6.14
N ASN A 636 -0.67 37.16 -6.45
CA ASN A 636 -1.71 36.84 -5.48
C ASN A 636 -2.03 35.33 -5.44
N MET A 637 -0.99 34.51 -5.57
CA MET A 637 -1.06 33.06 -5.34
C MET A 637 -0.09 32.70 -4.21
N ASP A 638 -0.51 31.75 -3.37
CA ASP A 638 0.39 31.18 -2.37
C ASP A 638 1.52 30.44 -3.11
N ILE A 639 2.76 30.62 -2.67
CA ILE A 639 3.90 29.94 -3.28
C ILE A 639 3.75 28.41 -3.24
N ALA A 640 3.07 27.86 -2.23
CA ALA A 640 2.76 26.44 -2.14
C ALA A 640 1.86 25.96 -3.30
N GLN A 641 1.09 26.84 -3.94
CA GLN A 641 0.31 26.51 -5.13
C GLN A 641 1.18 26.39 -6.40
N LEU A 642 2.25 27.20 -6.48
CA LEU A 642 3.19 27.27 -7.61
C LEU A 642 4.40 26.35 -7.43
N ALA A 643 4.68 25.95 -6.20
CA ALA A 643 5.79 25.08 -5.86
C ALA A 643 5.53 23.65 -6.35
N LYS A 644 6.64 22.98 -6.67
CA LYS A 644 6.68 21.56 -6.96
C LYS A 644 7.48 20.87 -5.86
N THR A 645 6.89 19.81 -5.29
CA THR A 645 7.56 18.95 -4.31
C THR A 645 8.03 17.68 -4.99
N GLU A 646 9.33 17.40 -4.93
CA GLU A 646 9.91 16.18 -5.48
C GLU A 646 10.83 15.50 -4.46
N THR A 647 10.89 14.17 -4.52
CA THR A 647 11.74 13.35 -3.66
C THR A 647 13.12 13.15 -4.29
N LEU A 648 14.18 13.32 -3.52
CA LEU A 648 15.53 12.97 -3.93
C LEU A 648 15.62 11.44 -4.12
N SER A 649 15.89 10.99 -5.34
CA SER A 649 15.95 9.55 -5.65
C SER A 649 17.30 8.89 -5.31
N GLU A 650 18.32 9.69 -5.01
CA GLU A 650 19.70 9.24 -4.83
C GLU A 650 20.51 10.24 -3.98
N SER A 651 21.68 9.82 -3.49
CA SER A 651 22.59 10.70 -2.73
C SER A 651 23.24 11.74 -3.64
N GLU A 652 23.69 12.86 -3.05
CA GLU A 652 24.44 13.89 -3.76
C GLU A 652 25.64 13.32 -4.53
N GLU A 653 26.42 12.45 -3.89
CA GLU A 653 27.60 11.84 -4.51
C GLU A 653 27.23 11.02 -5.75
N THR A 654 26.20 10.16 -5.63
CA THR A 654 25.74 9.30 -6.73
C THR A 654 25.22 10.15 -7.89
N TYR A 655 24.44 11.19 -7.58
CA TYR A 655 23.93 12.13 -8.57
C TYR A 655 25.07 12.83 -9.31
N ARG A 656 26.06 13.40 -8.60
CA ARG A 656 27.22 14.08 -9.21
C ARG A 656 28.00 13.15 -10.13
N GLN A 657 28.22 11.90 -9.72
CA GLN A 657 28.89 10.90 -10.56
C GLN A 657 28.09 10.57 -11.83
N LYS A 658 26.77 10.40 -11.73
CA LYS A 658 25.90 10.12 -12.89
C LYS A 658 25.80 11.29 -13.86
N VAL A 659 25.73 12.52 -13.35
CA VAL A 659 25.76 13.74 -14.19
C VAL A 659 27.10 13.87 -14.90
N LYS A 660 28.22 13.69 -14.17
CA LYS A 660 29.58 13.74 -14.75
C LYS A 660 29.79 12.66 -15.83
N SER A 661 29.23 11.48 -15.63
CA SER A 661 29.28 10.37 -16.60
C SER A 661 28.20 10.43 -17.69
N ARG A 662 27.41 11.52 -17.77
CA ARG A 662 26.31 11.72 -18.73
C ARG A 662 25.23 10.62 -18.71
N LYS A 663 25.13 9.88 -17.61
CA LYS A 663 24.06 8.89 -17.38
C LYS A 663 22.78 9.52 -16.82
N ARG A 664 22.83 10.82 -16.47
CA ARG A 664 21.72 11.58 -15.88
C ARG A 664 21.83 13.06 -16.26
N ASN A 665 20.69 13.72 -16.51
CA ASN A 665 20.60 15.16 -16.71
C ASN A 665 20.54 15.90 -15.36
N ARG A 666 20.95 17.18 -15.33
CA ARG A 666 20.81 18.01 -14.13
C ARG A 666 19.35 18.18 -13.72
N SER A 667 19.05 18.13 -12.43
CA SER A 667 17.69 18.31 -11.89
C SER A 667 17.63 19.43 -10.84
N ALA A 668 16.51 20.14 -10.77
CA ALA A 668 16.34 21.27 -9.87
C ALA A 668 16.55 20.91 -8.41
N ILE A 669 15.92 19.84 -7.92
CA ILE A 669 16.02 19.41 -6.53
C ILE A 669 17.45 19.02 -6.10
N HIS A 670 18.22 18.38 -6.97
CA HIS A 670 19.59 17.99 -6.63
C HIS A 670 20.53 19.19 -6.67
N GLU A 671 20.36 20.10 -7.64
CA GLU A 671 21.16 21.33 -7.70
C GLU A 671 20.83 22.27 -6.53
N LEU A 672 19.56 22.36 -6.11
CA LEU A 672 19.14 23.10 -4.91
C LEU A 672 19.71 22.50 -3.62
N ALA A 673 19.60 21.16 -3.46
CA ALA A 673 20.19 20.45 -2.35
C ALA A 673 21.69 20.76 -2.23
N ILE A 674 22.42 20.63 -3.35
CA ILE A 674 23.85 20.95 -3.46
C ILE A 674 24.13 22.42 -3.09
N ALA A 675 23.40 23.36 -3.70
CA ALA A 675 23.64 24.79 -3.52
C ALA A 675 23.35 25.26 -2.08
N SER A 676 22.45 24.56 -1.37
CA SER A 676 22.12 24.87 0.02
C SER A 676 23.26 24.60 1.00
N GLY A 677 24.23 23.75 0.64
CA GLY A 677 25.27 23.28 1.55
C GLY A 677 24.76 22.39 2.70
N ARG A 678 23.46 22.02 2.70
CA ARG A 678 22.84 21.13 3.68
C ARG A 678 23.03 19.66 3.28
N GLU A 679 23.23 18.78 4.25
CA GLU A 679 23.29 17.33 4.00
C GLU A 679 21.88 16.75 3.77
N TYR A 680 21.55 16.48 2.50
CA TYR A 680 20.33 15.78 2.10
C TYR A 680 20.60 14.31 1.76
N ARG A 681 19.59 13.45 1.96
CA ARG A 681 19.61 12.01 1.68
C ARG A 681 18.57 11.62 0.63
N ALA A 682 18.78 10.45 0.01
CA ALA A 682 17.76 9.84 -0.84
C ALA A 682 16.50 9.53 0.00
N GLY A 683 15.34 10.00 -0.47
CA GLY A 683 14.08 9.96 0.27
C GLY A 683 13.60 11.34 0.74
N ASP A 684 14.51 12.29 0.95
CA ASP A 684 14.14 13.65 1.39
C ASP A 684 13.31 14.35 0.30
N GLN A 685 12.33 15.14 0.72
CA GLN A 685 11.50 15.94 -0.16
C GLN A 685 11.99 17.38 -0.21
N ILE A 686 12.04 17.94 -1.42
CA ILE A 686 12.36 19.34 -1.65
C ILE A 686 11.19 19.98 -2.39
N SER A 687 10.65 21.04 -1.78
CA SER A 687 9.65 21.92 -2.38
C SER A 687 10.35 23.15 -2.96
N TYR A 688 10.17 23.40 -4.25
CA TYR A 688 10.80 24.51 -4.95
C TYR A 688 9.85 25.20 -5.93
N TYR A 689 10.09 26.48 -6.21
CA TYR A 689 9.38 27.24 -7.24
C TYR A 689 10.36 27.75 -8.30
N VAL A 690 9.84 28.14 -9.46
CA VAL A 690 10.63 28.58 -10.62
C VAL A 690 10.76 30.11 -10.60
N THR A 691 11.99 30.58 -10.77
CA THR A 691 12.35 32.01 -10.83
C THR A 691 12.80 32.41 -12.23
N GLY A 692 13.27 33.66 -12.39
CA GLY A 692 13.80 34.18 -13.66
C GLY A 692 12.75 34.88 -14.52
N LYS A 693 13.10 35.15 -15.79
CA LYS A 693 12.27 35.91 -16.73
C LYS A 693 12.02 35.13 -18.02
N GLY A 694 10.78 35.20 -18.51
CA GLY A 694 10.36 34.61 -19.78
C GLY A 694 9.74 33.22 -19.66
N LYS A 695 9.05 32.80 -20.73
CA LYS A 695 8.20 31.59 -20.79
C LYS A 695 8.98 30.27 -20.70
N SER A 696 10.26 30.27 -21.04
CA SER A 696 11.12 29.08 -21.03
C SER A 696 12.43 29.41 -20.33
N VAL A 697 12.71 28.69 -19.24
CA VAL A 697 13.95 28.83 -18.46
C VAL A 697 14.50 27.45 -18.14
N ARG A 698 15.82 27.35 -17.92
CA ARG A 698 16.43 26.14 -17.38
C ARG A 698 16.10 26.08 -15.90
N VAL A 699 15.11 25.27 -15.54
CA VAL A 699 14.55 25.22 -14.17
C VAL A 699 15.62 25.01 -13.11
N TYR A 700 16.58 24.11 -13.35
CA TYR A 700 17.64 23.83 -12.38
C TYR A 700 18.61 25.01 -12.12
N ASP A 701 18.67 26.01 -13.01
CA ASP A 701 19.40 27.26 -12.78
C ASP A 701 18.50 28.40 -12.29
N ASN A 702 17.17 28.24 -12.37
CA ASN A 702 16.16 29.26 -12.12
C ASN A 702 15.09 28.72 -11.17
N CYS A 703 15.50 28.29 -10.00
CA CYS A 703 14.60 27.84 -8.94
C CYS A 703 15.13 28.21 -7.56
N ARG A 704 14.23 28.25 -6.58
CA ARG A 704 14.53 28.47 -5.16
C ARG A 704 13.67 27.56 -4.30
N PHE A 705 14.12 27.30 -3.08
CA PHE A 705 13.30 26.63 -2.06
C PHE A 705 12.03 27.42 -1.81
N ALA A 706 10.89 26.73 -1.71
CA ALA A 706 9.61 27.37 -1.42
C ALA A 706 9.62 28.12 -0.07
N SER A 707 10.38 27.63 0.91
CA SER A 707 10.58 28.27 2.21
C SER A 707 11.38 29.58 2.14
N GLY A 708 12.13 29.80 1.06
CA GLY A 708 12.89 31.02 0.83
C GLY A 708 12.11 32.10 0.09
N TYR A 709 10.82 31.91 -0.16
CA TYR A 709 9.98 32.88 -0.84
C TYR A 709 9.66 34.08 0.06
N ASP A 710 9.82 35.29 -0.48
CA ASP A 710 9.44 36.54 0.19
C ASP A 710 8.20 37.14 -0.47
N PRO A 711 7.00 37.04 0.16
CA PRO A 711 5.78 37.62 -0.38
C PRO A 711 5.84 39.14 -0.58
N LYS A 712 6.75 39.85 0.10
CA LYS A 712 6.93 41.30 -0.05
C LYS A 712 7.78 41.66 -1.27
N ASN A 713 8.60 40.72 -1.73
CA ASN A 713 9.50 40.87 -2.88
C ASN A 713 9.39 39.63 -3.79
N PRO A 714 8.23 39.41 -4.43
CA PRO A 714 7.96 38.21 -5.20
C PRO A 714 8.94 38.10 -6.39
N ASP A 715 9.51 36.92 -6.58
CA ASP A 715 10.50 36.64 -7.63
C ASP A 715 10.20 35.36 -8.44
N GLU A 716 8.98 34.83 -8.28
CA GLU A 716 8.47 33.73 -9.09
C GLU A 716 8.29 34.15 -10.56
N ASN A 717 8.54 33.21 -11.47
CA ASN A 717 8.49 33.47 -12.90
C ASN A 717 7.06 33.39 -13.43
N VAL A 718 6.34 34.52 -13.36
CA VAL A 718 4.96 34.68 -13.84
C VAL A 718 4.77 34.19 -15.28
N GLU A 719 5.68 34.54 -16.20
CA GLU A 719 5.56 34.16 -17.62
C GLU A 719 5.71 32.65 -17.85
N TYR A 720 6.56 31.98 -17.08
CA TYR A 720 6.68 30.52 -17.09
C TYR A 720 5.38 29.85 -16.62
N TYR A 721 4.81 30.31 -15.50
CA TYR A 721 3.58 29.73 -14.95
C TYR A 721 2.35 30.01 -15.83
N LYS A 722 2.26 31.20 -16.46
CA LYS A 722 1.25 31.53 -17.48
C LYS A 722 1.37 30.63 -18.71
N ALA A 723 2.59 30.40 -19.21
CA ALA A 723 2.81 29.52 -20.34
C ALA A 723 2.33 28.09 -20.06
N LYS A 724 2.64 27.55 -18.87
CA LYS A 724 2.14 26.23 -18.45
C LYS A 724 0.62 26.17 -18.32
N LEU A 725 -0.01 27.22 -17.81
CA LEU A 725 -1.47 27.32 -17.75
C LEU A 725 -2.11 27.29 -19.13
N LEU A 726 -1.54 28.05 -20.08
CA LEU A 726 -1.99 28.07 -21.47
C LEU A 726 -1.79 26.71 -22.16
N ASP A 727 -0.65 26.06 -21.95
CA ASP A 727 -0.37 24.73 -22.50
C ASP A 727 -1.37 23.68 -21.98
N LEU A 728 -1.74 23.78 -20.71
CA LEU A 728 -2.78 22.94 -20.13
C LEU A 728 -4.14 23.21 -20.78
N LEU A 729 -4.53 24.47 -20.96
CA LEU A 729 -5.80 24.82 -21.61
C LEU A 729 -5.87 24.34 -23.07
N LYS A 730 -4.79 24.54 -23.84
CA LYS A 730 -4.67 24.08 -25.23
C LYS A 730 -4.85 22.57 -25.38
N LYS A 731 -4.42 21.79 -24.39
CA LYS A 731 -4.60 20.33 -24.38
C LYS A 731 -6.08 19.91 -24.43
N PHE A 732 -7.00 20.78 -24.01
CA PHE A 732 -8.44 20.52 -23.96
C PHE A 732 -9.25 21.38 -24.94
N GLU A 733 -8.58 22.11 -25.84
CA GLU A 733 -9.21 23.08 -26.75
C GLU A 733 -10.34 22.48 -27.59
N GLU A 734 -10.19 21.22 -28.02
CA GLU A 734 -11.20 20.49 -28.81
C GLU A 734 -12.53 20.26 -28.09
N PHE A 735 -12.56 20.38 -26.76
CA PHE A 735 -13.75 20.21 -25.92
C PHE A 735 -14.37 21.53 -25.47
N LEU A 736 -13.74 22.66 -25.81
CA LEU A 736 -14.23 23.98 -25.41
C LEU A 736 -15.27 24.49 -26.42
N PRO A 737 -16.36 25.13 -25.96
CA PRO A 737 -17.40 25.63 -26.86
C PRO A 737 -16.94 26.77 -27.78
N ASN A 738 -15.85 27.48 -27.45
CA ASN A 738 -15.27 28.54 -28.28
C ASN A 738 -13.78 28.26 -28.54
N LYS A 739 -13.35 28.36 -29.81
CA LYS A 739 -11.91 28.39 -30.15
C LYS A 739 -11.30 29.64 -29.54
N ILE A 740 -10.24 29.47 -28.75
CA ILE A 740 -9.51 30.61 -28.20
C ILE A 740 -8.71 31.21 -29.34
N SER A 741 -9.22 32.29 -29.92
CA SER A 741 -8.50 33.10 -30.89
C SER A 741 -7.12 33.43 -30.32
N ASN A 742 -6.06 32.96 -30.96
CA ASN A 742 -4.71 33.47 -30.73
C ASN A 742 -4.73 34.97 -31.02
N GLU A 743 -4.98 35.81 -30.02
CA GLU A 743 -4.57 37.20 -30.09
C GLU A 743 -3.04 37.19 -30.16
N LYS A 744 -2.57 37.68 -31.31
CA LYS A 744 -1.16 37.72 -31.70
C LYS A 744 -0.37 38.56 -30.69
N GLN A 745 0.75 37.94 -30.25
CA GLN A 745 2.05 38.50 -29.87
C GLN A 745 2.10 39.64 -28.85
#